data_AF-A0A7S0U2K9-F1
#
_entry.id   AF-A0A7S0U2K9-F1
#
_cell.length_a   1.000
_cell.length_b   1.000
_cell.length_c   1.000
_cell.angle_alpha   90.00
_cell.angle_beta   90.00
_cell.angle_gamma   90.00
#
_symmetry.space_group_name_H-M   'P 1'
#
loop_
_entity.id
_entity.type
_entity.pdbx_description
1 polymer ?
#
loop_
_entity_poly.entity_id
_entity_poly.type
_entity_poly.pdbx_seq_one_letter_code
_entity_poly.pdbx_strand_id
1 'polypeptide(L)'
;GTAVGPAGTAYDLTASLVESAPPGRTIRAVSFQVLSVAERTELDVVGPRVLAMARSYGRMWGGKRLKGADLEARLAFVEDNAGRLPGGGDLYAWSADQKRTEDGLKDLWVGALEELGGLGYAIAGLGGALDNATRARTKAAIYAATAALADAVPVDVADMYSAEAYLNLADSFKAQRGEGFATHPKLSFGDRTHQWDFAEQIGLACAEVAPEAAAEALQGDSAAIGFFDGMTRLVSDVMFALTTKRRKLGDASGRWADLLDFSTSNGVWSDANLGHRGKTFAVLAWALQDYNRPITYVPYWYDDYDFDSLAKKDSLPIPHNFSLVRSLGSVSGAPSDVVAILAGSFVRPFRIKSSGYLPDGFISHHADKGNDAALNAYGFAWLETNVKVASIVRGTVRGDSLPDAWFQTAAQYLTYTYSKVCFRGHLDFAFVGRSYSSDRLHAFWDASIVPVAATLASDFSARLPGPLLGRVTAVRDAAAGPSPNPAGNTAFWVSNAMVHRAAAGWYMSVRMRSRRAHGNENFDKINKCWHCGSGFLQARVHGDEYDQIRARMDWRALPGVTEEWRRDAMPETKGDMEGAGGNTFAAVASDGELGVAAFENSQHEAETMSYAAAASSNGYFFQSFGAVALGAGVRRVGAGEGAGRSIVTTLDQARWRGNITLQVGAAGAREVIAF
;
A
#
# COMPACT_ATOMS: atom_id res chain seq x y z
N GLY A 1 -2.94 -11.82 -31.99
CA GLY A 1 -2.26 -11.91 -33.31
C GLY A 1 -1.12 -12.89 -33.19
N THR A 2 -1.11 -13.94 -34.01
CA THR A 2 0.00 -14.90 -34.12
C THR A 2 1.20 -14.21 -34.77
N ALA A 3 2.41 -14.48 -34.28
CA ALA A 3 3.63 -14.04 -34.93
C ALA A 3 3.66 -14.53 -36.38
N VAL A 4 3.94 -13.63 -37.33
CA VAL A 4 4.00 -13.99 -38.75
C VAL A 4 5.46 -14.32 -39.10
N GLY A 5 5.96 -15.45 -38.59
CA GLY A 5 7.26 -15.99 -38.99
C GLY A 5 8.16 -16.48 -37.85
N PRO A 6 9.26 -17.19 -38.17
CA PRO A 6 10.24 -17.66 -37.19
C PRO A 6 10.96 -16.51 -36.48
N ALA A 7 11.45 -16.77 -35.27
CA ALA A 7 12.30 -15.84 -34.53
C ALA A 7 13.50 -15.37 -35.38
N GLY A 8 13.86 -14.09 -35.29
CA GLY A 8 14.96 -13.50 -36.04
C GLY A 8 14.62 -13.06 -37.47
N THR A 9 13.43 -13.40 -37.99
CA THR A 9 13.04 -13.05 -39.36
C THR A 9 12.50 -11.63 -39.48
N ALA A 10 12.82 -11.00 -40.62
CA ALA A 10 12.25 -9.73 -41.04
C ALA A 10 11.23 -9.94 -42.15
N TYR A 11 10.14 -9.17 -42.16
CA TYR A 11 9.12 -9.22 -43.20
C TYR A 11 8.33 -7.91 -43.28
N ASP A 12 7.72 -7.63 -44.42
CA ASP A 12 6.80 -6.51 -44.56
C ASP A 12 5.39 -6.92 -44.09
N LEU A 13 4.80 -6.12 -43.21
CA LEU A 13 3.45 -6.30 -42.67
C LEU A 13 2.58 -5.14 -43.13
N THR A 14 1.48 -5.42 -43.81
CA THR A 14 0.45 -4.40 -44.10
C THR A 14 -0.77 -4.65 -43.22
N ALA A 15 -1.09 -3.69 -42.35
CA ALA A 15 -2.35 -3.69 -41.62
C ALA A 15 -3.37 -2.83 -42.36
N SER A 16 -4.55 -3.38 -42.61
CA SER A 16 -5.64 -2.70 -43.32
C SER A 16 -6.86 -2.56 -42.41
N LEU A 17 -7.36 -1.34 -42.25
CA LEU A 17 -8.69 -1.08 -41.71
C LEU A 17 -9.69 -1.27 -42.85
N VAL A 18 -10.64 -2.18 -42.67
CA VAL A 18 -11.65 -2.55 -43.66
C VAL A 18 -13.04 -2.24 -43.12
N GLU A 19 -13.93 -1.72 -43.97
CA GLU A 19 -15.35 -1.60 -43.62
C GLU A 19 -15.92 -2.98 -43.29
N SER A 20 -16.63 -3.09 -42.16
CA SER A 20 -17.33 -4.33 -41.78
C SER A 20 -18.64 -4.52 -42.56
N ALA A 21 -19.24 -3.43 -43.05
CA ALA A 21 -20.44 -3.46 -43.88
C ALA A 21 -20.53 -2.22 -44.81
N PRO A 22 -20.57 -2.40 -46.14
CA PRO A 22 -20.38 -3.65 -46.86
C PRO A 22 -18.93 -4.15 -46.72
N PRO A 23 -18.70 -5.45 -46.46
CA PRO A 23 -17.36 -5.97 -46.22
C PRO A 23 -16.48 -5.87 -47.48
N GLY A 24 -15.26 -5.40 -47.32
CA GLY A 24 -14.20 -5.51 -48.35
C GLY A 24 -13.60 -4.21 -48.87
N ARG A 25 -14.14 -3.04 -48.50
CA ARG A 25 -13.47 -1.76 -48.80
C ARG A 25 -12.40 -1.46 -47.76
N THR A 26 -11.14 -1.47 -48.17
CA THR A 26 -10.04 -0.95 -47.35
C THR A 26 -10.20 0.57 -47.19
N ILE A 27 -10.45 1.01 -45.96
CA ILE A 27 -10.54 2.41 -45.57
C ILE A 27 -9.15 3.03 -45.54
N ARG A 28 -8.20 2.31 -44.92
CA ARG A 28 -6.81 2.74 -44.78
C ARG A 28 -5.92 1.52 -44.65
N ALA A 29 -4.75 1.56 -45.28
CA ALA A 29 -3.69 0.57 -45.08
C ALA A 29 -2.43 1.27 -44.56
N VAL A 30 -1.72 0.60 -43.66
CA VAL A 30 -0.41 1.04 -43.16
C VAL A 30 0.54 -0.15 -43.31
N SER A 31 1.64 0.09 -44.01
CA SER A 31 2.72 -0.89 -44.15
C SER A 31 3.81 -0.62 -43.12
N PHE A 32 4.29 -1.69 -42.50
CA PHE A 32 5.35 -1.72 -41.51
C PHE A 32 6.42 -2.68 -42.00
N GLN A 33 7.68 -2.35 -41.78
CA GLN A 33 8.76 -3.32 -41.90
C GLN A 33 9.00 -3.93 -40.51
N VAL A 34 8.67 -5.21 -40.35
CA VAL A 34 9.05 -5.97 -39.16
C VAL A 34 10.53 -6.31 -39.30
N LEU A 35 11.37 -5.73 -38.44
CA LEU A 35 12.83 -5.90 -38.52
C LEU A 35 13.30 -7.24 -37.94
N SER A 36 12.59 -7.78 -36.95
CA SER A 36 12.87 -9.08 -36.36
C SER A 36 11.69 -9.57 -35.52
N VAL A 37 11.34 -10.85 -35.61
CA VAL A 37 10.41 -11.51 -34.67
C VAL A 37 11.17 -11.93 -33.42
N ALA A 38 10.70 -11.52 -32.24
CA ALA A 38 11.27 -11.97 -30.97
C ALA A 38 11.00 -13.47 -30.74
N GLU A 39 11.97 -14.18 -30.16
CA GLU A 39 11.82 -15.61 -29.81
C GLU A 39 10.72 -15.85 -28.77
N ARG A 40 10.53 -14.91 -27.86
CA ARG A 40 9.49 -14.91 -26.83
C ARG A 40 8.80 -13.56 -26.81
N THR A 41 7.49 -13.58 -26.59
CA THR A 41 6.72 -12.38 -26.35
C THR A 41 6.97 -11.87 -24.92
N GLU A 42 6.66 -10.61 -24.61
CA GLU A 42 6.80 -10.10 -23.23
C GLU A 42 5.86 -10.84 -22.26
N LEU A 43 4.67 -11.24 -22.71
CA LEU A 43 3.74 -12.07 -21.97
C LEU A 43 4.36 -13.42 -21.60
N ASP A 44 5.16 -14.04 -22.48
CA ASP A 44 5.88 -15.29 -22.16
C ASP A 44 6.92 -15.10 -21.05
N VAL A 45 7.45 -13.88 -20.89
CA VAL A 45 8.38 -13.52 -19.81
C VAL A 45 7.62 -13.21 -18.52
N VAL A 46 6.52 -12.45 -18.63
CA VAL A 46 5.74 -11.92 -17.50
C VAL A 46 4.86 -13.00 -16.86
N GLY A 47 4.18 -13.82 -17.67
CA GLY A 47 3.16 -14.77 -17.24
C GLY A 47 3.63 -15.75 -16.14
N PRO A 48 4.74 -16.49 -16.33
CA PRO A 48 5.25 -17.39 -15.30
C PRO A 48 5.56 -16.68 -13.97
N ARG A 49 6.03 -15.43 -14.02
CA ARG A 49 6.35 -14.64 -12.83
C ARG A 49 5.10 -14.11 -12.14
N VAL A 50 4.09 -13.69 -12.90
CA VAL A 50 2.77 -13.31 -12.37
C VAL A 50 2.10 -14.50 -11.69
N LEU A 51 2.09 -15.68 -12.32
CA LEU A 51 1.52 -16.90 -11.75
C LEU A 51 2.26 -17.31 -10.47
N ALA A 52 3.60 -17.29 -10.47
CA ALA A 52 4.39 -17.57 -9.28
C ALA A 52 4.08 -16.59 -8.13
N MET A 53 3.98 -15.29 -8.43
CA MET A 53 3.56 -14.28 -7.46
C MET A 53 2.15 -14.61 -6.95
N ALA A 54 1.15 -14.71 -7.81
CA ALA A 54 -0.26 -14.90 -7.44
C ALA A 54 -0.47 -16.17 -6.58
N ARG A 55 0.26 -17.26 -6.86
CA ARG A 55 0.24 -18.48 -6.05
C ARG A 55 0.78 -18.29 -4.62
N SER A 56 1.76 -17.39 -4.44
CA SER A 56 2.40 -17.15 -3.14
C SER A 56 1.58 -16.26 -2.19
N TYR A 57 0.58 -15.53 -2.69
CA TYR A 57 -0.22 -14.60 -1.89
C TYR A 57 -1.62 -15.17 -1.62
N GLY A 58 -1.91 -15.51 -0.36
CA GLY A 58 -3.20 -16.07 0.05
C GLY A 58 -4.43 -15.28 -0.41
N ARG A 59 -4.30 -13.95 -0.41
CA ARG A 59 -5.35 -13.04 -0.86
C ARG A 59 -5.66 -13.16 -2.34
N MET A 60 -4.71 -13.57 -3.19
CA MET A 60 -4.92 -13.69 -4.64
C MET A 60 -5.86 -14.81 -5.06
N TRP A 61 -6.21 -15.69 -4.12
CA TRP A 61 -7.15 -16.79 -4.31
C TRP A 61 -8.20 -16.82 -3.19
N GLY A 62 -8.49 -15.66 -2.58
CA GLY A 62 -9.61 -15.51 -1.64
C GLY A 62 -9.45 -16.26 -0.32
N GLY A 63 -8.28 -16.85 -0.03
CA GLY A 63 -8.04 -17.61 1.20
C GLY A 63 -8.75 -18.97 1.30
N LYS A 64 -9.61 -19.35 0.33
CA LYS A 64 -10.30 -20.64 0.30
C LYS A 64 -9.47 -21.72 -0.41
N ARG A 65 -9.27 -22.85 0.27
CA ARG A 65 -8.44 -23.97 -0.23
C ARG A 65 -9.30 -25.11 -0.77
N LEU A 66 -9.96 -24.91 -1.90
CA LEU A 66 -10.82 -25.93 -2.51
C LEU A 66 -9.98 -27.09 -3.08
N LYS A 67 -10.35 -28.33 -2.73
CA LYS A 67 -9.74 -29.56 -3.24
C LYS A 67 -10.65 -30.76 -2.97
N GLY A 68 -10.46 -31.86 -3.71
CA GLY A 68 -11.19 -33.12 -3.48
C GLY A 68 -12.71 -32.92 -3.44
N ALA A 69 -13.36 -33.46 -2.41
CA ALA A 69 -14.82 -33.36 -2.25
C ALA A 69 -15.34 -31.91 -2.16
N ASP A 70 -14.58 -30.99 -1.58
CA ASP A 70 -15.00 -29.58 -1.46
C ASP A 70 -15.00 -28.88 -2.83
N LEU A 71 -14.03 -29.22 -3.69
CA LEU A 71 -14.00 -28.73 -5.07
C LEU A 71 -15.16 -29.32 -5.87
N GLU A 72 -15.40 -30.63 -5.78
CA GLU A 72 -16.50 -31.27 -6.51
C GLU A 72 -17.86 -30.71 -6.11
N ALA A 73 -18.11 -30.52 -4.81
CA ALA A 73 -19.33 -29.86 -4.32
C ALA A 73 -19.46 -28.43 -4.85
N ARG A 74 -18.33 -27.71 -4.97
CA ARG A 74 -18.32 -26.35 -5.54
C ARG A 74 -18.67 -26.36 -7.03
N LEU A 75 -18.04 -27.24 -7.80
CA LEU A 75 -18.26 -27.34 -9.24
C LEU A 75 -19.72 -27.69 -9.52
N ALA A 76 -20.26 -28.70 -8.84
CA ALA A 76 -21.67 -29.08 -8.97
C ALA A 76 -22.61 -27.90 -8.67
N PHE A 77 -22.36 -27.13 -7.60
CA PHE A 77 -23.16 -25.95 -7.30
C PHE A 77 -23.12 -24.92 -8.44
N VAL A 78 -21.92 -24.59 -8.94
CA VAL A 78 -21.75 -23.58 -10.00
C VAL A 78 -22.45 -24.02 -11.29
N GLU A 79 -22.34 -25.30 -11.63
CA GLU A 79 -22.99 -25.93 -12.79
C GLU A 79 -24.52 -25.89 -12.66
N ASP A 80 -25.06 -26.30 -11.50
CA ASP A 80 -26.50 -26.36 -11.24
C ASP A 80 -27.16 -24.98 -11.08
N ASN A 81 -26.36 -23.94 -10.80
CA ASN A 81 -26.84 -22.58 -10.52
C ASN A 81 -26.35 -21.54 -11.53
N ALA A 82 -26.05 -21.96 -12.77
CA ALA A 82 -25.71 -21.07 -13.88
C ALA A 82 -24.59 -20.06 -13.54
N GLY A 83 -23.49 -20.54 -12.94
CA GLY A 83 -22.35 -19.70 -12.59
C GLY A 83 -22.41 -19.10 -11.18
N ARG A 84 -23.55 -19.13 -10.48
CA ARG A 84 -23.66 -18.50 -9.15
C ARG A 84 -22.75 -19.17 -8.13
N LEU A 85 -22.29 -18.38 -7.16
CA LEU A 85 -21.47 -18.85 -6.04
C LEU A 85 -22.30 -18.77 -4.74
N PRO A 86 -22.27 -19.81 -3.88
CA PRO A 86 -23.08 -19.82 -2.66
C PRO A 86 -22.70 -18.69 -1.70
N GLY A 87 -21.44 -18.22 -1.72
CA GLY A 87 -21.00 -17.07 -0.91
C GLY A 87 -21.68 -15.75 -1.29
N GLY A 88 -22.24 -15.63 -2.49
CA GLY A 88 -22.99 -14.43 -2.92
C GLY A 88 -24.46 -14.46 -2.52
N GLY A 89 -25.03 -15.63 -2.21
CA GLY A 89 -26.42 -15.75 -1.71
C GLY A 89 -27.43 -14.95 -2.53
N ASP A 90 -28.17 -14.07 -1.84
CA ASP A 90 -29.25 -13.26 -2.41
C ASP A 90 -28.78 -12.22 -3.43
N LEU A 91 -27.48 -11.89 -3.47
CA LEU A 91 -26.90 -10.95 -4.42
C LEU A 91 -27.29 -11.26 -5.88
N TYR A 92 -27.37 -12.55 -6.23
CA TYR A 92 -27.71 -13.01 -7.58
C TYR A 92 -29.20 -12.90 -7.92
N ALA A 93 -30.05 -12.62 -6.94
CA ALA A 93 -31.50 -12.44 -7.11
C ALA A 93 -31.94 -10.98 -6.97
N TRP A 94 -31.07 -10.09 -6.49
CA TRP A 94 -31.38 -8.69 -6.30
C TRP A 94 -31.69 -7.97 -7.62
N SER A 95 -32.78 -7.20 -7.61
CA SER A 95 -33.03 -6.20 -8.64
C SER A 95 -31.96 -5.09 -8.62
N ALA A 96 -31.89 -4.28 -9.67
CA ALA A 96 -30.96 -3.15 -9.72
C ALA A 96 -31.14 -2.19 -8.52
N ASP A 97 -32.39 -1.92 -8.14
CA ASP A 97 -32.69 -1.10 -6.96
C ASP A 97 -32.24 -1.77 -5.66
N GLN A 98 -32.42 -3.09 -5.52
CA GLN A 98 -31.97 -3.82 -4.33
C GLN A 98 -30.44 -3.83 -4.21
N LYS A 99 -29.70 -3.97 -5.32
CA LYS A 99 -28.23 -3.84 -5.32
C LYS A 99 -27.78 -2.51 -4.74
N ARG A 100 -28.56 -1.44 -4.93
CA ARG A 100 -28.31 -0.11 -4.38
C ARG A 100 -28.75 0.05 -2.92
N THR A 101 -29.84 -0.59 -2.49
CA THR A 101 -30.51 -0.27 -1.22
C THR A 101 -30.38 -1.32 -0.12
N GLU A 102 -30.10 -2.57 -0.46
CA GLU A 102 -30.00 -3.64 0.53
C GLU A 102 -28.70 -3.55 1.34
N ASP A 103 -28.77 -3.97 2.59
CA ASP A 103 -27.59 -4.10 3.45
C ASP A 103 -26.86 -5.43 3.16
N GLY A 104 -25.60 -5.53 3.60
CA GLY A 104 -24.81 -6.75 3.42
C GLY A 104 -24.16 -6.92 2.03
N LEU A 105 -24.32 -5.96 1.12
CA LEU A 105 -23.70 -6.00 -0.23
C LEU A 105 -22.22 -6.39 -0.19
N LYS A 106 -21.43 -5.74 0.68
CA LYS A 106 -20.00 -6.02 0.80
C LYS A 106 -19.73 -7.48 1.14
N ASP A 107 -20.41 -8.00 2.16
CA ASP A 107 -20.14 -9.33 2.70
C ASP A 107 -20.53 -10.41 1.71
N LEU A 108 -21.66 -10.25 1.00
CA LEU A 108 -22.08 -11.15 -0.07
C LEU A 108 -21.12 -11.11 -1.26
N TRP A 109 -20.71 -9.91 -1.69
CA TRP A 109 -19.78 -9.76 -2.81
C TRP A 109 -18.41 -10.38 -2.48
N VAL A 110 -17.82 -10.02 -1.34
CA VAL A 110 -16.57 -10.62 -0.86
C VAL A 110 -16.74 -12.13 -0.69
N GLY A 111 -17.83 -12.59 -0.09
CA GLY A 111 -18.13 -14.01 0.07
C GLY A 111 -18.13 -14.76 -1.25
N ALA A 112 -18.69 -14.19 -2.32
CA ALA A 112 -18.63 -14.76 -3.67
C ALA A 112 -17.20 -14.75 -4.24
N LEU A 113 -16.49 -13.63 -4.13
CA LEU A 113 -15.11 -13.50 -4.62
C LEU A 113 -14.15 -14.51 -3.98
N GLU A 114 -14.31 -14.79 -2.68
CA GLU A 114 -13.48 -15.78 -1.99
C GLU A 114 -13.68 -17.19 -2.57
N GLU A 115 -14.90 -17.51 -3.01
CA GLU A 115 -15.23 -18.80 -3.61
C GLU A 115 -14.68 -18.94 -5.02
N LEU A 116 -14.78 -17.87 -5.81
CA LEU A 116 -14.16 -17.80 -7.13
C LEU A 116 -12.63 -17.88 -7.02
N GLY A 117 -12.05 -17.19 -6.02
CA GLY A 117 -10.64 -17.31 -5.68
C GLY A 117 -10.25 -18.74 -5.32
N GLY A 118 -11.11 -19.45 -4.58
CA GLY A 118 -10.93 -20.86 -4.25
C GLY A 118 -10.89 -21.79 -5.48
N LEU A 119 -11.67 -21.50 -6.53
CA LEU A 119 -11.53 -22.20 -7.82
C LEU A 119 -10.16 -21.92 -8.46
N GLY A 120 -9.67 -20.69 -8.33
CA GLY A 120 -8.30 -20.30 -8.71
C GLY A 120 -7.23 -21.11 -7.96
N TYR A 121 -7.39 -21.32 -6.66
CA TYR A 121 -6.49 -22.17 -5.87
C TYR A 121 -6.45 -23.62 -6.40
N ALA A 122 -7.62 -24.18 -6.73
CA ALA A 122 -7.74 -25.53 -7.26
C ALA A 122 -7.10 -25.67 -8.65
N ILE A 123 -7.43 -24.79 -9.61
CA ILE A 123 -6.92 -24.88 -10.98
C ILE A 123 -5.41 -24.61 -11.08
N ALA A 124 -4.86 -23.83 -10.15
CA ALA A 124 -3.42 -23.62 -9.99
C ALA A 124 -2.68 -24.85 -9.44
N GLY A 125 -3.40 -25.90 -9.03
CA GLY A 125 -2.83 -27.13 -8.50
C GLY A 125 -2.33 -27.02 -7.06
N LEU A 126 -2.66 -25.94 -6.34
CA LEU A 126 -2.16 -25.70 -4.98
C LEU A 126 -2.75 -26.69 -3.95
N GLY A 127 -3.92 -27.27 -4.26
CA GLY A 127 -4.56 -28.34 -3.50
C GLY A 127 -4.20 -29.76 -3.95
N GLY A 128 -3.34 -29.90 -4.97
CA GLY A 128 -3.07 -31.14 -5.70
C GLY A 128 -3.38 -30.98 -7.19
N ALA A 129 -2.68 -31.75 -8.04
CA ALA A 129 -2.94 -31.73 -9.48
C ALA A 129 -4.35 -32.25 -9.79
N LEU A 130 -5.07 -31.55 -10.67
CA LEU A 130 -6.37 -31.98 -11.16
C LEU A 130 -6.18 -32.89 -12.39
N ASP A 131 -7.04 -33.88 -12.55
CA ASP A 131 -7.15 -34.58 -13.83
C ASP A 131 -7.74 -33.66 -14.90
N ASN A 132 -7.66 -34.09 -16.17
CA ASN A 132 -8.09 -33.28 -17.30
C ASN A 132 -9.59 -32.92 -17.24
N ALA A 133 -10.44 -33.81 -16.74
CA ALA A 133 -11.88 -33.59 -16.68
C ALA A 133 -12.24 -32.57 -15.61
N THR A 134 -11.70 -32.73 -14.39
CA THR A 134 -11.90 -31.77 -13.29
C THR A 134 -11.26 -30.43 -13.61
N ARG A 135 -10.10 -30.40 -14.28
CA ARG A 135 -9.49 -29.14 -14.75
C ARG A 135 -10.39 -28.40 -15.75
N ALA A 136 -10.94 -29.10 -16.74
CA ALA A 136 -11.85 -28.51 -17.72
C ALA A 136 -13.13 -27.96 -17.06
N ARG A 137 -13.74 -28.72 -16.13
CA ARG A 137 -14.89 -28.26 -15.33
C ARG A 137 -14.55 -27.04 -14.49
N THR A 138 -13.38 -27.04 -13.83
CA THR A 138 -12.94 -25.90 -13.02
C THR A 138 -12.74 -24.63 -13.87
N LYS A 139 -12.17 -24.76 -15.07
CA LYS A 139 -12.04 -23.64 -16.02
C LYS A 139 -13.41 -23.09 -16.43
N ALA A 140 -14.33 -23.97 -16.83
CA ALA A 140 -15.68 -23.58 -17.22
C ALA A 140 -16.45 -22.92 -16.05
N ALA A 141 -16.29 -23.44 -14.83
CA ALA A 141 -16.86 -22.85 -13.63
C ALA A 141 -16.29 -21.45 -13.36
N ILE A 142 -14.99 -21.22 -13.55
CA ILE A 142 -14.37 -19.89 -13.42
C ILE A 142 -14.97 -18.92 -14.46
N TYR A 143 -15.16 -19.32 -15.71
CA TYR A 143 -15.78 -18.46 -16.73
C TYR A 143 -17.20 -18.08 -16.34
N ALA A 144 -18.04 -19.08 -16.08
CA ALA A 144 -19.44 -18.89 -15.74
C ALA A 144 -19.60 -18.03 -14.47
N ALA A 145 -18.79 -18.30 -13.44
CA ALA A 145 -18.86 -17.58 -12.18
C ALA A 145 -18.33 -16.15 -12.24
N THR A 146 -17.30 -15.90 -13.05
CA THR A 146 -16.81 -14.53 -13.30
C THR A 146 -17.89 -13.69 -13.98
N ALA A 147 -18.53 -14.22 -15.03
CA ALA A 147 -19.62 -13.52 -15.73
C ALA A 147 -20.84 -13.31 -14.82
N ALA A 148 -21.33 -14.37 -14.17
CA ALA A 148 -22.50 -14.29 -13.29
C ALA A 148 -22.30 -13.33 -12.12
N LEU A 149 -21.10 -13.28 -11.53
CA LEU A 149 -20.80 -12.33 -10.46
C LEU A 149 -20.71 -10.89 -10.97
N ALA A 150 -20.14 -10.66 -12.16
CA ALA A 150 -20.04 -9.34 -12.75
C ALA A 150 -21.41 -8.70 -13.05
N ASP A 151 -22.40 -9.52 -13.40
CA ASP A 151 -23.80 -9.09 -13.59
C ASP A 151 -24.51 -8.83 -12.26
N ALA A 152 -24.10 -9.53 -11.19
CA ALA A 152 -24.77 -9.47 -9.90
C ALA A 152 -24.37 -8.25 -9.05
N VAL A 153 -23.22 -7.62 -9.34
CA VAL A 153 -22.66 -6.55 -8.51
C VAL A 153 -22.78 -5.16 -9.17
N PRO A 154 -22.93 -4.08 -8.38
CA PRO A 154 -23.12 -2.74 -8.92
C PRO A 154 -21.77 -2.05 -9.23
N VAL A 155 -21.15 -2.39 -10.36
CA VAL A 155 -19.89 -1.75 -10.80
C VAL A 155 -20.19 -0.40 -11.45
N ASP A 156 -21.22 -0.35 -12.29
CA ASP A 156 -21.64 0.83 -13.04
C ASP A 156 -22.96 1.37 -12.49
N VAL A 157 -23.26 2.64 -12.79
CA VAL A 157 -24.49 3.29 -12.31
C VAL A 157 -25.73 2.60 -12.89
N ALA A 158 -25.66 2.09 -14.12
CA ALA A 158 -26.75 1.33 -14.73
C ALA A 158 -27.13 0.06 -13.94
N ASP A 159 -26.21 -0.50 -13.15
CA ASP A 159 -26.47 -1.70 -12.34
C ASP A 159 -27.30 -1.42 -11.08
N MET A 160 -27.45 -0.15 -10.71
CA MET A 160 -28.04 0.32 -9.45
C MET A 160 -29.47 0.87 -9.59
N TYR A 161 -29.95 1.02 -10.82
CA TYR A 161 -31.23 1.66 -11.12
C TYR A 161 -32.00 0.86 -12.18
N SER A 162 -33.33 0.86 -12.08
CA SER A 162 -34.17 0.38 -13.18
C SER A 162 -33.91 1.21 -14.46
N ALA A 163 -34.17 0.64 -15.64
CA ALA A 163 -33.93 1.33 -16.91
C ALA A 163 -34.65 2.70 -16.98
N GLU A 164 -35.88 2.78 -16.46
CA GLU A 164 -36.66 4.02 -16.37
C GLU A 164 -36.00 5.03 -15.40
N ALA A 165 -35.63 4.59 -14.20
CA ALA A 165 -34.97 5.45 -13.22
C ALA A 165 -33.62 5.96 -13.72
N TYR A 166 -32.86 5.09 -14.39
CA TYR A 166 -31.57 5.42 -14.97
C TYR A 166 -31.69 6.53 -16.01
N LEU A 167 -32.66 6.46 -16.93
CA LEU A 167 -32.87 7.49 -17.95
C LEU A 167 -33.16 8.88 -17.34
N ASN A 168 -33.80 8.90 -16.18
CA ASN A 168 -34.15 10.13 -15.44
C ASN A 168 -33.02 10.68 -14.56
N LEU A 169 -31.88 10.00 -14.45
CA LEU A 169 -30.70 10.56 -13.78
C LEU A 169 -30.13 11.73 -14.60
N ALA A 170 -29.52 12.70 -13.91
CA ALA A 170 -28.72 13.71 -14.59
C ALA A 170 -27.52 13.04 -15.29
N ASP A 171 -27.16 13.50 -16.49
CA ASP A 171 -26.12 12.87 -17.30
C ASP A 171 -24.74 12.87 -16.60
N SER A 172 -24.50 13.85 -15.73
CA SER A 172 -23.32 13.89 -14.85
C SER A 172 -23.20 12.71 -13.88
N PHE A 173 -24.29 11.98 -13.60
CA PHE A 173 -24.29 10.76 -12.80
C PHE A 173 -24.17 9.48 -13.62
N LYS A 174 -24.47 9.51 -14.93
CA LYS A 174 -24.45 8.33 -15.81
C LYS A 174 -23.06 8.00 -16.36
N ALA A 175 -22.16 8.97 -16.33
CA ALA A 175 -21.22 9.17 -17.42
C ALA A 175 -20.05 8.17 -17.52
N GLN A 176 -19.81 7.29 -16.54
CA GLN A 176 -18.51 6.61 -16.43
C GLN A 176 -18.57 5.21 -15.85
N ARG A 177 -17.70 4.36 -16.40
CA ARG A 177 -17.44 3.01 -15.90
C ARG A 177 -16.88 3.05 -14.47
N GLY A 178 -17.30 2.13 -13.61
CA GLY A 178 -16.88 2.04 -12.21
C GLY A 178 -17.60 3.00 -11.24
N GLU A 179 -18.51 3.86 -11.72
CA GLU A 179 -19.20 4.84 -10.87
C GLU A 179 -20.18 4.20 -9.88
N GLY A 180 -20.76 3.05 -10.24
CA GLY A 180 -21.63 2.30 -9.34
C GLY A 180 -20.88 1.91 -8.07
N PHE A 181 -19.65 1.41 -8.23
CA PHE A 181 -18.76 1.12 -7.11
C PHE A 181 -18.26 2.39 -6.40
N ALA A 182 -17.75 3.38 -7.15
CA ALA A 182 -17.12 4.59 -6.59
C ALA A 182 -18.08 5.46 -5.77
N THR A 183 -19.37 5.41 -6.08
CA THR A 183 -20.41 6.24 -5.44
C THR A 183 -21.40 5.44 -4.60
N HIS A 184 -21.22 4.11 -4.49
CA HIS A 184 -22.20 3.22 -3.87
C HIS A 184 -22.58 3.66 -2.44
N PRO A 185 -23.88 3.82 -2.13
CA PRO A 185 -24.32 4.29 -0.82
C PRO A 185 -24.12 3.27 0.30
N LYS A 186 -24.07 1.98 -0.04
CA LYS A 186 -23.89 0.87 0.93
C LYS A 186 -22.45 0.40 1.09
N LEU A 187 -21.51 0.97 0.32
CA LEU A 187 -20.09 0.75 0.52
C LEU A 187 -19.51 1.91 1.33
N SER A 188 -18.80 1.59 2.41
CA SER A 188 -18.13 2.60 3.21
C SER A 188 -17.07 3.34 2.40
N PHE A 189 -16.57 4.46 2.91
CA PHE A 189 -15.44 5.15 2.28
C PHE A 189 -14.19 4.25 2.22
N GLY A 190 -13.97 3.42 3.24
CA GLY A 190 -12.89 2.45 3.26
C GLY A 190 -13.03 1.42 2.14
N ASP A 191 -14.23 0.85 1.97
CA ASP A 191 -14.48 -0.15 0.92
C ASP A 191 -14.16 0.39 -0.47
N ARG A 192 -14.54 1.64 -0.73
CA ARG A 192 -14.34 2.31 -2.03
C ARG A 192 -12.92 2.80 -2.26
N THR A 193 -12.04 2.74 -1.26
CA THR A 193 -10.62 3.17 -1.37
C THR A 193 -9.62 2.03 -1.15
N HIS A 194 -10.09 0.87 -0.67
CA HIS A 194 -9.38 -0.39 -0.51
C HIS A 194 -9.89 -1.44 -1.52
N GLN A 195 -9.96 -1.08 -2.80
CA GLN A 195 -10.57 -1.92 -3.85
C GLN A 195 -9.88 -3.28 -4.05
N TRP A 196 -8.65 -3.43 -3.56
CA TRP A 196 -7.95 -4.72 -3.51
C TRP A 196 -8.65 -5.75 -2.63
N ASP A 197 -9.48 -5.33 -1.67
CA ASP A 197 -10.29 -6.26 -0.87
C ASP A 197 -11.34 -6.97 -1.74
N PHE A 198 -11.64 -6.44 -2.94
CA PHE A 198 -12.51 -7.06 -3.93
C PHE A 198 -11.69 -7.71 -5.04
N ALA A 199 -10.98 -6.91 -5.83
CA ALA A 199 -10.37 -7.35 -7.09
C ALA A 199 -9.17 -8.30 -6.91
N GLU A 200 -8.44 -8.24 -5.79
CA GLU A 200 -7.28 -9.12 -5.60
C GLU A 200 -7.71 -10.59 -5.40
N GLN A 201 -8.91 -10.83 -4.85
CA GLN A 201 -9.38 -12.16 -4.44
C GLN A 201 -9.42 -13.20 -5.56
N ILE A 202 -9.64 -12.76 -6.79
CA ILE A 202 -9.80 -13.61 -7.97
C ILE A 202 -8.61 -13.51 -8.92
N GLY A 203 -7.55 -12.78 -8.53
CA GLY A 203 -6.40 -12.51 -9.38
C GLY A 203 -5.71 -13.79 -9.88
N LEU A 204 -5.58 -14.82 -9.04
CA LEU A 204 -5.03 -16.11 -9.45
C LEU A 204 -5.97 -16.86 -10.40
N ALA A 205 -7.27 -16.87 -10.12
CA ALA A 205 -8.26 -17.52 -10.99
C ALA A 205 -8.20 -16.91 -12.40
N CYS A 206 -8.20 -15.58 -12.50
CA CYS A 206 -8.09 -14.87 -13.77
C CYS A 206 -6.76 -15.17 -14.48
N ALA A 207 -5.63 -15.15 -13.76
CA ALA A 207 -4.32 -15.38 -14.34
C ALA A 207 -4.13 -16.81 -14.90
N GLU A 208 -4.69 -17.83 -14.24
CA GLU A 208 -4.53 -19.24 -14.64
C GLU A 208 -5.32 -19.58 -15.92
N VAL A 209 -6.53 -19.04 -16.08
CA VAL A 209 -7.40 -19.38 -17.22
C VAL A 209 -7.24 -18.44 -18.41
N ALA A 210 -6.66 -17.25 -18.22
CA ALA A 210 -6.58 -16.21 -19.24
C ALA A 210 -6.01 -16.68 -20.60
N PRO A 211 -4.92 -17.47 -20.68
CA PRO A 211 -4.39 -17.89 -21.98
C PRO A 211 -5.35 -18.76 -22.79
N GLU A 212 -5.99 -19.73 -22.13
CA GLU A 212 -6.99 -20.60 -22.75
C GLU A 212 -8.23 -19.78 -23.15
N ALA A 213 -8.70 -18.90 -22.25
CA ALA A 213 -9.82 -18.00 -22.51
C ALA A 213 -9.56 -17.10 -23.72
N ALA A 214 -8.35 -16.55 -23.86
CA ALA A 214 -8.01 -15.70 -25.00
C ALA A 214 -8.10 -16.45 -26.32
N ALA A 215 -7.59 -17.69 -26.36
CA ALA A 215 -7.64 -18.54 -27.54
C ALA A 215 -9.09 -18.93 -27.91
N GLU A 216 -9.93 -19.18 -26.92
CA GLU A 216 -11.35 -19.53 -27.09
C GLU A 216 -12.19 -18.32 -27.51
N ALA A 217 -11.96 -17.15 -26.90
CA ALA A 217 -12.64 -15.91 -27.25
C ALA A 217 -12.33 -15.47 -28.70
N LEU A 218 -11.10 -15.67 -29.18
CA LEU A 218 -10.74 -15.43 -30.59
C LEU A 218 -11.49 -16.34 -31.56
N GLN A 219 -11.99 -17.49 -31.10
CA GLN A 219 -12.84 -18.41 -31.86
C GLN A 219 -14.33 -18.10 -31.71
N GLY A 220 -14.69 -17.05 -30.96
CA GLY A 220 -16.08 -16.64 -30.72
C GLY A 220 -16.77 -17.39 -29.58
N ASP A 221 -16.05 -18.08 -28.70
CA ASP A 221 -16.63 -18.72 -27.53
C ASP A 221 -17.25 -17.66 -26.58
N SER A 222 -18.56 -17.78 -26.34
CA SER A 222 -19.31 -16.79 -25.57
C SER A 222 -18.97 -16.79 -24.08
N ALA A 223 -18.61 -17.95 -23.51
CA ALA A 223 -18.24 -18.06 -22.10
C ALA A 223 -16.87 -17.40 -21.86
N ALA A 224 -15.92 -17.61 -22.76
CA ALA A 224 -14.61 -16.96 -22.72
C ALA A 224 -14.73 -15.43 -22.92
N ILE A 225 -15.58 -14.97 -23.83
CA ILE A 225 -15.88 -13.53 -24.00
C ILE A 225 -16.50 -12.95 -22.73
N GLY A 226 -17.50 -13.63 -22.15
CA GLY A 226 -18.14 -13.24 -20.90
C GLY A 226 -17.17 -13.22 -19.72
N PHE A 227 -16.21 -14.15 -19.67
CA PHE A 227 -15.12 -14.13 -18.69
C PHE A 227 -14.28 -12.85 -18.79
N PHE A 228 -13.86 -12.43 -19.99
CA PHE A 228 -13.08 -11.20 -20.15
C PHE A 228 -13.86 -9.94 -19.79
N ASP A 229 -15.14 -9.87 -20.15
CA ASP A 229 -15.99 -8.74 -19.75
C ASP A 229 -16.14 -8.70 -18.22
N GLY A 230 -16.46 -9.85 -17.61
CA GLY A 230 -16.60 -9.97 -16.16
C GLY A 230 -15.30 -9.68 -15.41
N MET A 231 -14.14 -10.15 -15.89
CA MET A 231 -12.83 -9.81 -15.34
C MET A 231 -12.56 -8.30 -15.44
N THR A 232 -12.94 -7.67 -16.54
CA THR A 232 -12.76 -6.22 -16.70
C THR A 232 -13.61 -5.48 -15.67
N ARG A 233 -14.88 -5.86 -15.49
CA ARG A 233 -15.79 -5.29 -14.47
C ARG A 233 -15.28 -5.52 -13.04
N LEU A 234 -14.98 -6.76 -12.68
CA LEU A 234 -14.66 -7.16 -11.30
C LEU A 234 -13.24 -6.81 -10.86
N VAL A 235 -12.29 -6.76 -11.80
CA VAL A 235 -10.86 -6.56 -11.50
C VAL A 235 -10.39 -5.19 -11.95
N SER A 236 -10.50 -4.87 -13.24
CA SER A 236 -10.05 -3.58 -13.76
C SER A 236 -10.88 -2.43 -13.18
N ASP A 237 -12.18 -2.41 -13.43
CA ASP A 237 -12.98 -1.21 -13.20
C ASP A 237 -13.16 -0.95 -11.71
N VAL A 238 -13.38 -2.00 -10.91
CA VAL A 238 -13.37 -1.89 -9.44
C VAL A 238 -12.03 -1.35 -8.95
N MET A 239 -10.89 -1.84 -9.43
CA MET A 239 -9.58 -1.36 -8.97
C MET A 239 -9.31 0.10 -9.36
N PHE A 240 -9.86 0.56 -10.48
CA PHE A 240 -9.69 1.90 -11.02
C PHE A 240 -10.84 2.87 -10.70
N ALA A 241 -11.92 2.41 -10.06
CA ALA A 241 -13.03 3.23 -9.60
C ALA A 241 -12.58 4.18 -8.47
N LEU A 242 -12.55 5.49 -8.75
CA LEU A 242 -12.06 6.50 -7.82
C LEU A 242 -13.23 7.34 -7.29
N THR A 243 -13.37 7.42 -5.97
CA THR A 243 -14.43 8.25 -5.35
C THR A 243 -14.35 9.69 -5.85
N THR A 244 -15.50 10.36 -5.96
CA THR A 244 -15.57 11.77 -6.38
C THR A 244 -14.63 12.67 -5.58
N LYS A 245 -14.52 12.48 -4.24
CA LYS A 245 -13.59 13.23 -3.37
C LYS A 245 -12.12 13.09 -3.77
N ARG A 246 -11.70 11.95 -4.33
CA ARG A 246 -10.31 11.62 -4.64
C ARG A 246 -9.86 12.07 -6.03
N ARG A 247 -10.79 12.50 -6.89
CA ARG A 247 -10.52 12.96 -8.27
C ARG A 247 -10.85 14.43 -8.54
N LYS A 248 -11.23 15.20 -7.51
CA LYS A 248 -11.49 16.64 -7.66
C LYS A 248 -10.21 17.39 -8.04
N LEU A 249 -10.32 18.28 -9.02
CA LEU A 249 -9.24 19.16 -9.46
C LEU A 249 -9.44 20.58 -8.92
N GLY A 250 -8.37 21.33 -8.66
CA GLY A 250 -8.44 22.66 -8.04
C GLY A 250 -8.72 22.60 -6.54
N ASP A 251 -8.27 21.55 -5.86
CA ASP A 251 -8.52 21.36 -4.42
C ASP A 251 -7.24 21.12 -3.63
N ALA A 252 -6.64 22.21 -3.14
CA ALA A 252 -5.46 22.15 -2.28
C ALA A 252 -5.67 21.38 -0.96
N SER A 253 -6.92 21.15 -0.53
CA SER A 253 -7.26 20.34 0.65
C SER A 253 -7.35 18.84 0.38
N GLY A 254 -7.20 18.43 -0.89
CA GLY A 254 -7.18 17.02 -1.28
C GLY A 254 -6.02 16.26 -0.63
N ARG A 255 -6.15 14.94 -0.52
CA ARG A 255 -5.12 14.05 0.08
C ARG A 255 -3.77 14.15 -0.61
N TRP A 256 -3.77 14.40 -1.91
CA TRP A 256 -2.56 14.59 -2.70
C TRP A 256 -2.38 16.07 -3.08
N ALA A 257 -2.85 16.99 -2.25
CA ALA A 257 -2.95 18.42 -2.56
C ALA A 257 -3.78 18.68 -3.84
N ASP A 258 -3.59 19.85 -4.44
CA ASP A 258 -4.22 20.18 -5.71
C ASP A 258 -3.54 19.39 -6.82
N LEU A 259 -4.27 18.45 -7.43
CA LEU A 259 -3.75 17.57 -8.47
C LEU A 259 -3.21 18.33 -9.70
N LEU A 260 -3.63 19.58 -9.92
CA LEU A 260 -3.15 20.43 -11.01
C LEU A 260 -1.83 21.16 -10.69
N ASP A 261 -1.43 21.20 -9.42
CA ASP A 261 -0.16 21.80 -8.99
C ASP A 261 0.93 20.73 -8.85
N PHE A 262 1.65 20.47 -9.94
CA PHE A 262 2.76 19.50 -9.97
C PHE A 262 3.98 19.86 -9.11
N SER A 263 4.04 21.06 -8.57
CA SER A 263 5.07 21.44 -7.60
C SER A 263 4.77 20.90 -6.19
N THR A 264 3.51 20.53 -5.94
CA THR A 264 3.06 20.13 -4.61
C THR A 264 2.23 18.85 -4.55
N SER A 265 1.63 18.43 -5.66
CA SER A 265 0.98 17.14 -5.82
C SER A 265 1.90 16.14 -6.50
N ASN A 266 1.93 14.94 -5.93
CA ASN A 266 2.57 13.80 -6.57
C ASN A 266 1.63 13.09 -7.55
N GLY A 267 0.33 13.38 -7.51
CA GLY A 267 -0.72 12.66 -8.23
C GLY A 267 -1.41 11.59 -7.37
N VAL A 268 -2.55 11.11 -7.88
CA VAL A 268 -3.36 10.07 -7.25
C VAL A 268 -2.54 8.80 -7.00
N TRP A 269 -2.75 8.20 -5.83
CA TRP A 269 -2.07 6.99 -5.36
C TRP A 269 -0.54 7.07 -5.31
N SER A 270 0.08 8.24 -5.37
CA SER A 270 1.53 8.40 -5.16
C SER A 270 1.94 8.24 -3.69
N ASP A 271 1.39 7.20 -3.06
CA ASP A 271 1.60 6.75 -1.70
C ASP A 271 1.42 5.22 -1.65
N ALA A 272 1.46 4.64 -0.45
CA ALA A 272 1.36 3.21 -0.24
C ALA A 272 0.14 2.51 -0.86
N ASN A 273 -0.93 3.26 -1.15
CA ASN A 273 -2.10 2.75 -1.85
C ASN A 273 -1.76 2.19 -3.24
N LEU A 274 -0.76 2.72 -3.94
CA LEU A 274 -0.32 2.14 -5.21
C LEU A 274 0.37 0.79 -5.00
N GLY A 275 1.17 0.65 -3.93
CA GLY A 275 1.77 -0.62 -3.56
C GLY A 275 0.72 -1.72 -3.36
N HIS A 276 -0.38 -1.42 -2.67
CA HIS A 276 -1.48 -2.37 -2.48
C HIS A 276 -2.15 -2.82 -3.80
N ARG A 277 -2.12 -1.99 -4.85
CA ARG A 277 -2.69 -2.32 -6.18
C ARG A 277 -1.72 -3.01 -7.12
N GLY A 278 -0.40 -2.81 -6.92
CA GLY A 278 0.63 -3.25 -7.84
C GLY A 278 0.56 -4.74 -8.21
N LYS A 279 0.18 -5.60 -7.26
CA LYS A 279 0.02 -7.04 -7.53
C LYS A 279 -1.15 -7.31 -8.49
N THR A 280 -2.30 -6.65 -8.30
CA THR A 280 -3.44 -6.78 -9.21
C THR A 280 -3.11 -6.20 -10.58
N PHE A 281 -2.37 -5.10 -10.64
CA PHE A 281 -1.89 -4.53 -11.90
C PHE A 281 -0.96 -5.49 -12.64
N ALA A 282 -0.04 -6.17 -11.94
CA ALA A 282 0.78 -7.22 -12.52
C ALA A 282 -0.07 -8.39 -13.05
N VAL A 283 -1.13 -8.78 -12.33
CA VAL A 283 -2.11 -9.75 -12.82
C VAL A 283 -2.75 -9.28 -14.12
N LEU A 284 -3.24 -8.03 -14.19
CA LEU A 284 -3.88 -7.48 -15.40
C LEU A 284 -2.94 -7.43 -16.61
N ALA A 285 -1.65 -7.09 -16.40
CA ALA A 285 -0.65 -7.10 -17.47
C ALA A 285 -0.49 -8.47 -18.14
N TRP A 286 -0.80 -9.56 -17.43
CA TRP A 286 -0.82 -10.91 -17.98
C TRP A 286 -2.23 -11.33 -18.40
N ALA A 287 -3.21 -11.22 -17.51
CA ALA A 287 -4.52 -11.84 -17.67
C ALA A 287 -5.35 -11.24 -18.81
N LEU A 288 -5.08 -10.01 -19.25
CA LEU A 288 -5.76 -9.41 -20.41
C LEU A 288 -5.38 -10.07 -21.74
N GLN A 289 -4.21 -10.72 -21.83
CA GLN A 289 -3.70 -11.43 -23.01
C GLN A 289 -3.71 -10.59 -24.30
N ASP A 290 -3.70 -9.26 -24.17
CA ASP A 290 -3.71 -8.30 -25.26
C ASP A 290 -2.85 -7.09 -24.89
N TYR A 291 -1.79 -6.87 -25.65
CA TYR A 291 -0.87 -5.77 -25.44
C TYR A 291 -1.47 -4.40 -25.68
N ASN A 292 -2.56 -4.30 -26.43
CA ASN A 292 -3.14 -3.02 -26.83
C ASN A 292 -4.38 -2.68 -26.00
N ARG A 293 -4.87 -3.60 -25.17
CA ARG A 293 -5.98 -3.27 -24.26
C ARG A 293 -5.48 -2.36 -23.16
N PRO A 294 -6.16 -1.23 -22.90
CA PRO A 294 -5.84 -0.42 -21.73
C PRO A 294 -5.96 -1.25 -20.45
N ILE A 295 -5.18 -0.90 -19.42
CA ILE A 295 -5.32 -1.57 -18.11
C ILE A 295 -6.70 -1.34 -17.48
N THR A 296 -7.39 -0.27 -17.86
CA THR A 296 -8.76 0.03 -17.45
C THR A 296 -9.55 0.79 -18.50
N TYR A 297 -10.88 0.67 -18.46
CA TYR A 297 -11.79 1.45 -19.30
C TYR A 297 -12.46 2.59 -18.53
N VAL A 298 -12.04 2.84 -17.30
CA VAL A 298 -12.47 4.00 -16.52
C VAL A 298 -11.82 5.26 -17.13
N PRO A 299 -12.59 6.21 -17.68
CA PRO A 299 -12.06 7.17 -18.66
C PRO A 299 -11.19 8.28 -18.07
N TYR A 300 -11.45 8.72 -16.83
CA TYR A 300 -10.69 9.81 -16.18
C TYR A 300 -9.25 9.47 -15.78
N TRP A 301 -8.73 8.32 -16.21
CA TRP A 301 -7.32 7.96 -16.07
C TRP A 301 -6.47 8.36 -17.27
N TYR A 302 -7.09 8.69 -18.40
CA TYR A 302 -6.40 9.02 -19.65
C TYR A 302 -6.48 10.51 -19.95
N ASP A 303 -5.51 10.99 -20.74
CA ASP A 303 -5.29 12.41 -21.04
C ASP A 303 -6.27 13.01 -22.06
N ASP A 304 -7.04 12.17 -22.75
CA ASP A 304 -8.11 12.55 -23.67
C ASP A 304 -9.47 12.75 -22.98
N TYR A 305 -9.53 12.55 -21.67
CA TYR A 305 -10.72 12.80 -20.87
C TYR A 305 -10.99 14.30 -20.68
N ASP A 306 -12.26 14.69 -20.71
CA ASP A 306 -12.70 16.06 -20.43
C ASP A 306 -12.58 16.40 -18.93
N PHE A 307 -11.37 16.79 -18.51
CA PHE A 307 -11.09 17.16 -17.13
C PHE A 307 -11.74 18.47 -16.67
N ASP A 308 -12.23 19.32 -17.59
CA ASP A 308 -12.98 20.53 -17.21
C ASP A 308 -14.24 20.15 -16.41
N SER A 309 -14.83 18.99 -16.70
CA SER A 309 -15.97 18.42 -15.96
C SER A 309 -15.68 18.11 -14.48
N LEU A 310 -14.40 17.94 -14.10
CA LEU A 310 -13.95 17.63 -12.74
C LEU A 310 -13.30 18.82 -12.03
N ALA A 311 -13.04 19.90 -12.78
CA ALA A 311 -12.33 21.07 -12.32
C ALA A 311 -13.24 22.06 -11.58
N LYS A 312 -12.72 22.70 -10.53
CA LYS A 312 -13.37 23.87 -9.94
C LYS A 312 -13.26 25.05 -10.90
N LYS A 313 -14.29 25.92 -10.87
CA LYS A 313 -14.42 27.11 -11.74
C LYS A 313 -13.17 28.01 -11.78
N ASP A 314 -12.44 28.10 -10.67
CA ASP A 314 -11.26 28.97 -10.52
C ASP A 314 -9.96 28.15 -10.30
N SER A 315 -9.90 26.94 -10.85
CA SER A 315 -8.73 26.06 -10.75
C SER A 315 -7.57 26.51 -11.65
N LEU A 316 -6.38 25.96 -11.41
CA LEU A 316 -5.25 26.12 -12.32
C LEU A 316 -5.61 25.57 -13.71
N PRO A 317 -4.97 26.05 -14.80
CA PRO A 317 -5.17 25.44 -16.11
C PRO A 317 -4.80 23.95 -16.10
N ILE A 318 -5.61 23.12 -16.75
CA ILE A 318 -5.32 21.69 -16.88
C ILE A 318 -4.08 21.52 -17.76
N PRO A 319 -3.01 20.88 -17.26
CA PRO A 319 -1.81 20.64 -18.05
C PRO A 319 -2.10 19.83 -19.32
N HIS A 320 -1.35 20.09 -20.39
CA HIS A 320 -1.35 19.20 -21.56
C HIS A 320 -0.86 17.80 -21.14
N ASN A 321 -1.54 16.74 -21.59
CA ASN A 321 -1.32 15.35 -21.17
C ASN A 321 -1.54 15.11 -19.67
N PHE A 322 -2.50 15.80 -19.05
CA PHE A 322 -2.83 15.57 -17.65
C PHE A 322 -3.42 14.18 -17.45
N SER A 323 -2.97 13.51 -16.39
CA SER A 323 -3.57 12.28 -15.88
C SER A 323 -3.51 12.27 -14.36
N LEU A 324 -4.40 11.49 -13.75
CA LEU A 324 -4.48 11.42 -12.29
C LEU A 324 -3.23 10.77 -11.67
N VAL A 325 -2.65 9.75 -12.31
CA VAL A 325 -1.31 9.25 -11.97
C VAL A 325 -0.32 9.95 -12.88
N ARG A 326 0.52 10.83 -12.36
CA ARG A 326 1.39 11.73 -13.14
C ARG A 326 2.23 11.08 -14.25
N SER A 327 2.60 9.81 -14.09
CA SER A 327 3.40 9.06 -15.05
C SER A 327 2.57 8.26 -16.07
N LEU A 328 1.26 8.12 -15.86
CA LEU A 328 0.33 7.55 -16.81
C LEU A 328 0.06 8.59 -17.92
N GLY A 329 0.06 8.17 -19.17
CA GLY A 329 -0.21 9.05 -20.31
C GLY A 329 -1.42 8.56 -21.10
N SER A 330 -1.37 8.76 -22.41
CA SER A 330 -2.33 8.20 -23.35
C SER A 330 -2.36 6.67 -23.30
N VAL A 331 -3.48 6.09 -23.75
CA VAL A 331 -3.70 4.63 -23.78
C VAL A 331 -2.56 3.95 -24.54
N SER A 332 -1.78 3.15 -23.82
CA SER A 332 -0.57 2.51 -24.34
C SER A 332 -0.54 1.00 -24.15
N GLY A 333 -1.64 0.46 -23.61
CA GLY A 333 -1.85 -0.96 -23.35
C GLY A 333 -1.37 -1.40 -21.97
N ALA A 334 -1.99 -2.44 -21.42
CA ALA A 334 -1.87 -2.77 -20.01
C ALA A 334 -0.43 -2.99 -19.52
N PRO A 335 0.45 -3.72 -20.24
CA PRO A 335 1.85 -3.84 -19.83
C PRO A 335 2.59 -2.49 -19.77
N SER A 336 2.30 -1.58 -20.71
CA SER A 336 2.87 -0.22 -20.73
C SER A 336 2.32 0.60 -19.57
N ASP A 337 1.01 0.54 -19.34
CA ASP A 337 0.32 1.27 -18.28
C ASP A 337 0.82 0.83 -16.89
N VAL A 338 1.08 -0.47 -16.69
CA VAL A 338 1.71 -0.97 -15.44
C VAL A 338 3.08 -0.34 -15.23
N VAL A 339 3.93 -0.33 -16.25
CA VAL A 339 5.27 0.27 -16.14
C VAL A 339 5.20 1.78 -15.91
N ALA A 340 4.28 2.46 -16.59
CA ALA A 340 4.03 3.88 -16.42
C ALA A 340 3.59 4.18 -14.98
N ILE A 341 2.62 3.44 -14.44
CA ILE A 341 2.18 3.57 -13.04
C ILE A 341 3.35 3.30 -12.07
N LEU A 342 4.15 2.26 -12.31
CA LEU A 342 5.33 1.97 -11.50
C LEU A 342 6.30 3.16 -11.49
N ALA A 343 6.59 3.78 -12.63
CA ALA A 343 7.50 4.92 -12.71
C ALA A 343 7.08 6.09 -11.80
N GLY A 344 5.77 6.24 -11.52
CA GLY A 344 5.21 7.23 -10.60
C GLY A 344 5.29 6.87 -9.11
N SER A 345 5.79 5.68 -8.76
CA SER A 345 5.75 5.17 -7.38
C SER A 345 6.68 5.88 -6.39
N PHE A 346 7.72 6.55 -6.87
CA PHE A 346 8.74 7.17 -6.00
C PHE A 346 8.90 8.67 -6.25
N VAL A 347 7.81 9.36 -6.59
CA VAL A 347 7.78 10.82 -6.71
C VAL A 347 7.99 11.45 -5.33
N ARG A 348 8.98 12.35 -5.23
CA ARG A 348 9.32 13.01 -3.96
C ARG A 348 8.27 14.09 -3.64
N PRO A 349 7.60 14.02 -2.47
CA PRO A 349 6.78 15.11 -1.97
C PRO A 349 7.65 16.31 -1.57
N PHE A 350 7.16 17.51 -1.85
CA PHE A 350 7.81 18.78 -1.48
C PHE A 350 7.11 19.50 -0.31
N ARG A 351 6.15 18.85 0.35
CA ARG A 351 5.38 19.42 1.47
C ARG A 351 5.53 18.58 2.73
N ILE A 352 5.39 19.25 3.87
CA ILE A 352 5.45 18.63 5.20
C ILE A 352 4.13 17.90 5.57
N LYS A 353 3.06 18.00 4.78
CA LYS A 353 1.80 17.24 5.00
C LYS A 353 1.45 16.47 3.74
N SER A 354 2.30 15.53 3.38
CA SER A 354 2.12 14.70 2.19
C SER A 354 2.41 13.25 2.52
N SER A 355 1.59 12.36 1.98
CA SER A 355 1.94 10.94 1.96
C SER A 355 3.08 10.71 0.97
N GLY A 356 3.95 9.78 1.28
CA GLY A 356 5.10 9.48 0.44
C GLY A 356 6.39 9.41 1.24
N TYR A 357 7.48 9.11 0.53
CA TYR A 357 8.81 9.16 1.13
C TYR A 357 9.32 10.60 1.19
N LEU A 358 9.65 11.07 2.38
CA LEU A 358 9.97 12.45 2.68
C LEU A 358 11.43 12.80 2.35
N PRO A 359 11.77 14.09 2.12
CA PRO A 359 13.12 14.51 1.78
C PRO A 359 14.23 14.14 2.79
N ASP A 360 13.88 13.88 4.05
CA ASP A 360 14.80 13.44 5.10
C ASP A 360 15.01 11.90 5.13
N GLY A 361 14.44 11.18 4.17
CA GLY A 361 14.51 9.73 4.07
C GLY A 361 13.40 9.01 4.84
N PHE A 362 12.60 9.71 5.65
CA PHE A 362 11.50 9.09 6.36
C PHE A 362 10.31 8.82 5.44
N ILE A 363 9.23 8.22 5.95
CA ILE A 363 7.99 8.07 5.20
C ILE A 363 6.79 8.53 6.01
N SER A 364 5.87 9.19 5.32
CA SER A 364 4.58 9.60 5.85
C SER A 364 3.45 8.88 5.13
N HIS A 365 2.44 8.47 5.88
CA HIS A 365 1.13 8.11 5.37
C HIS A 365 0.05 8.86 6.17
N HIS A 366 -1.22 8.81 5.76
CA HIS A 366 -2.34 9.44 6.48
C HIS A 366 -2.09 10.91 6.89
N ALA A 367 -1.65 11.71 5.93
CA ALA A 367 -1.19 13.09 6.15
C ALA A 367 -2.29 14.11 6.56
N ASP A 368 -3.55 13.68 6.65
CA ASP A 368 -4.72 14.54 6.85
C ASP A 368 -4.63 15.39 8.14
N LYS A 369 -3.91 14.88 9.15
CA LYS A 369 -3.74 15.55 10.45
C LYS A 369 -2.27 15.95 10.73
N GLY A 370 -1.34 15.76 9.79
CA GLY A 370 0.13 15.77 10.02
C GLY A 370 0.79 14.47 9.54
N ASN A 371 2.11 14.33 9.64
CA ASN A 371 2.82 13.12 9.19
C ASN A 371 2.73 11.96 10.19
N ASP A 372 2.18 10.83 9.75
CA ASP A 372 2.20 9.54 10.47
C ASP A 372 3.40 8.69 10.05
N ALA A 373 4.16 8.24 11.05
CA ALA A 373 5.34 7.41 10.89
C ALA A 373 4.96 5.93 10.69
N ALA A 374 4.74 5.51 9.45
CA ALA A 374 4.25 4.17 9.15
C ALA A 374 5.28 3.30 8.41
N LEU A 375 6.51 3.16 8.94
CA LEU A 375 7.60 2.47 8.22
C LEU A 375 7.31 1.00 7.89
N ASN A 376 6.60 0.24 8.74
CA ASN A 376 6.31 -1.16 8.42
C ASN A 376 5.18 -1.29 7.37
N ALA A 377 3.97 -0.82 7.72
CA ALA A 377 2.79 -1.05 6.89
C ALA A 377 2.84 -0.27 5.57
N TYR A 378 2.87 1.05 5.62
CA TYR A 378 2.75 1.88 4.42
C TYR A 378 4.11 2.17 3.79
N GLY A 379 5.17 2.22 4.59
CA GLY A 379 6.52 2.42 4.08
C GLY A 379 7.06 1.21 3.36
N PHE A 380 7.29 0.14 4.11
CA PHE A 380 8.02 -1.00 3.59
C PHE A 380 7.20 -1.81 2.60
N ALA A 381 5.92 -2.07 2.88
CA ALA A 381 5.08 -2.82 1.95
C ALA A 381 4.96 -2.11 0.59
N TRP A 382 4.98 -0.77 0.57
CA TRP A 382 4.99 0.00 -0.66
C TRP A 382 6.30 -0.15 -1.43
N LEU A 383 7.45 -0.07 -0.74
CA LEU A 383 8.77 -0.33 -1.34
C LEU A 383 8.83 -1.75 -1.92
N GLU A 384 8.53 -2.73 -1.08
CA GLU A 384 8.62 -4.15 -1.38
C GLU A 384 7.76 -4.52 -2.59
N THR A 385 6.48 -4.13 -2.57
CA THR A 385 5.55 -4.55 -3.63
C THR A 385 5.95 -3.97 -4.97
N ASN A 386 6.38 -2.71 -5.01
CA ASN A 386 6.85 -2.09 -6.26
C ASN A 386 8.10 -2.77 -6.81
N VAL A 387 9.09 -3.07 -5.97
CA VAL A 387 10.30 -3.80 -6.40
C VAL A 387 9.94 -5.20 -6.92
N LYS A 388 9.00 -5.90 -6.28
CA LYS A 388 8.49 -7.20 -6.74
C LYS A 388 7.80 -7.10 -8.10
N VAL A 389 6.95 -6.10 -8.31
CA VAL A 389 6.29 -5.88 -9.61
C VAL A 389 7.30 -5.50 -10.68
N ALA A 390 8.29 -4.66 -10.39
CA ALA A 390 9.39 -4.38 -11.31
C ALA A 390 10.15 -5.67 -11.70
N SER A 391 10.33 -6.59 -10.75
CA SER A 391 10.96 -7.89 -11.02
C SER A 391 10.13 -8.77 -11.96
N ILE A 392 8.81 -8.64 -11.95
CA ILE A 392 7.92 -9.37 -12.87
C ILE A 392 8.17 -8.93 -14.31
N VAL A 393 8.27 -7.62 -14.56
CA VAL A 393 8.45 -7.06 -15.91
C VAL A 393 9.91 -6.97 -16.37
N ARG A 394 10.89 -7.33 -15.53
CA ARG A 394 12.33 -7.26 -15.88
C ARG A 394 12.67 -8.00 -17.17
N GLY A 395 13.53 -7.41 -18.01
CA GLY A 395 14.00 -8.04 -19.25
C GLY A 395 12.96 -8.04 -20.37
N THR A 396 11.95 -7.19 -20.23
CA THR A 396 11.00 -6.83 -21.29
C THR A 396 11.34 -5.41 -21.77
N VAL A 397 11.01 -5.07 -23.01
CA VAL A 397 11.29 -3.73 -23.56
C VAL A 397 10.63 -2.66 -22.70
N ARG A 398 9.40 -2.92 -22.25
CA ARG A 398 8.66 -2.02 -21.36
C ARG A 398 9.28 -1.97 -19.97
N GLY A 399 9.51 -3.11 -19.32
CA GLY A 399 10.06 -3.12 -17.96
C GLY A 399 11.44 -2.48 -17.86
N ASP A 400 12.27 -2.65 -18.88
CA ASP A 400 13.63 -2.07 -18.92
C ASP A 400 13.61 -0.55 -19.15
N SER A 401 12.48 0.02 -19.59
CA SER A 401 12.28 1.47 -19.72
C SER A 401 12.14 2.22 -18.39
N LEU A 402 11.92 1.52 -17.26
CA LEU A 402 11.94 2.15 -15.94
C LEU A 402 13.28 2.88 -15.73
N PRO A 403 13.31 4.12 -15.22
CA PRO A 403 14.56 4.87 -15.10
C PRO A 403 15.44 4.33 -13.96
N ASP A 404 16.77 4.38 -14.12
CA ASP A 404 17.71 3.94 -13.07
C ASP A 404 17.45 4.62 -11.73
N ALA A 405 17.12 5.91 -11.76
CA ALA A 405 16.80 6.70 -10.58
C ALA A 405 15.66 6.10 -9.74
N TRP A 406 14.74 5.36 -10.36
CA TRP A 406 13.66 4.66 -9.67
C TRP A 406 14.22 3.54 -8.78
N PHE A 407 15.07 2.67 -9.33
CA PHE A 407 15.73 1.59 -8.58
C PHE A 407 16.69 2.14 -7.52
N GLN A 408 17.42 3.19 -7.86
CA GLN A 408 18.32 3.87 -6.94
C GLN A 408 17.57 4.46 -5.74
N THR A 409 16.36 5.00 -5.96
CA THR A 409 15.53 5.55 -4.89
C THR A 409 15.07 4.45 -3.92
N ALA A 410 14.57 3.32 -4.43
CA ALA A 410 14.24 2.17 -3.59
C ALA A 410 15.45 1.67 -2.78
N ALA A 411 16.61 1.53 -3.43
CA ALA A 411 17.86 1.13 -2.79
C ALA A 411 18.33 2.13 -1.71
N GLN A 412 18.14 3.44 -1.94
CA GLN A 412 18.48 4.48 -0.96
C GLN A 412 17.63 4.36 0.30
N TYR A 413 16.32 4.11 0.21
CA TYR A 413 15.50 3.94 1.42
C TYR A 413 15.92 2.75 2.29
N LEU A 414 16.26 1.62 1.66
CA LEU A 414 16.80 0.46 2.39
C LEU A 414 18.13 0.78 3.07
N THR A 415 19.07 1.33 2.30
CA THR A 415 20.45 1.54 2.75
C THR A 415 20.64 2.77 3.63
N TYR A 416 19.72 3.74 3.60
CA TYR A 416 19.75 4.96 4.41
C TYR A 416 18.77 4.91 5.57
N THR A 417 17.49 4.64 5.34
CA THR A 417 16.44 4.80 6.36
C THR A 417 16.31 3.56 7.22
N TYR A 418 16.05 2.40 6.60
CA TYR A 418 15.86 1.16 7.33
C TYR A 418 17.13 0.71 8.06
N SER A 419 18.31 0.93 7.47
CA SER A 419 19.60 0.68 8.14
C SER A 419 19.79 1.50 9.43
N LYS A 420 19.15 2.66 9.54
CA LYS A 420 19.21 3.51 10.72
C LYS A 420 18.17 3.10 11.76
N VAL A 421 16.92 2.89 11.35
CA VAL A 421 15.81 2.61 12.28
C VAL A 421 15.73 1.14 12.72
N CYS A 422 16.41 0.22 12.04
CA CYS A 422 16.52 -1.17 12.47
C CYS A 422 17.79 -1.36 13.30
N PHE A 423 17.70 -2.00 14.45
CA PHE A 423 18.85 -2.28 15.31
C PHE A 423 18.87 -3.76 15.69
N ARG A 424 20.00 -4.44 15.39
CA ARG A 424 20.19 -5.88 15.60
C ARG A 424 19.08 -6.77 15.01
N GLY A 425 18.50 -6.33 13.90
CA GLY A 425 17.46 -7.06 13.17
C GLY A 425 16.04 -6.58 13.48
N HIS A 426 15.88 -5.82 14.57
CA HIS A 426 14.59 -5.36 15.08
C HIS A 426 14.26 -3.98 14.53
N LEU A 427 13.05 -3.78 14.02
CA LEU A 427 12.55 -2.46 13.64
C LEU A 427 12.11 -1.66 14.88
N ASP A 428 12.43 -0.37 14.91
CA ASP A 428 11.97 0.50 15.99
C ASP A 428 10.45 0.71 15.95
N PHE A 429 9.74 0.28 17.01
CA PHE A 429 8.29 0.36 17.08
C PHE A 429 7.77 1.78 17.36
N ALA A 430 8.63 2.75 17.69
CA ALA A 430 8.25 4.16 17.72
C ALA A 430 7.98 4.74 16.32
N PHE A 431 8.28 3.99 15.24
CA PHE A 431 8.18 4.48 13.87
C PHE A 431 7.34 3.58 12.94
N VAL A 432 6.49 2.70 13.47
CA VAL A 432 5.74 1.71 12.67
C VAL A 432 4.24 1.99 12.58
N GLY A 433 3.78 3.12 13.12
CA GLY A 433 2.37 3.48 13.21
C GLY A 433 1.58 2.38 13.92
N ARG A 434 0.41 2.04 13.38
CA ARG A 434 -0.48 1.01 13.95
C ARG A 434 0.07 -0.41 13.99
N SER A 435 1.24 -0.65 13.38
CA SER A 435 1.88 -1.97 13.39
C SER A 435 2.75 -2.21 14.62
N TYR A 436 2.62 -1.40 15.67
CA TYR A 436 3.43 -1.49 16.89
C TYR A 436 3.30 -2.87 17.58
N SER A 437 2.18 -3.57 17.41
CA SER A 437 1.95 -4.90 17.95
C SER A 437 2.38 -6.04 17.02
N SER A 438 2.92 -5.73 15.83
CA SER A 438 3.30 -6.76 14.85
C SER A 438 4.38 -7.68 15.42
N ASP A 439 4.16 -8.98 15.28
CA ASP A 439 5.12 -10.02 15.59
C ASP A 439 6.36 -9.94 14.68
N ARG A 440 6.24 -9.42 13.45
CA ARG A 440 7.36 -9.32 12.51
C ARG A 440 8.45 -8.31 12.90
N LEU A 441 8.19 -7.42 13.86
CA LEU A 441 9.15 -6.37 14.21
C LEU A 441 10.50 -6.92 14.70
N HIS A 442 10.50 -8.08 15.36
CA HIS A 442 11.72 -8.67 15.93
C HIS A 442 12.66 -9.29 14.89
N ALA A 443 12.12 -9.67 13.73
CA ALA A 443 12.86 -10.30 12.63
C ALA A 443 12.76 -9.48 11.34
N PHE A 444 12.40 -8.20 11.46
CA PHE A 444 12.02 -7.37 10.31
C PHE A 444 13.15 -7.27 9.28
N TRP A 445 14.39 -7.20 9.73
CA TRP A 445 15.53 -7.14 8.82
C TRP A 445 15.63 -8.38 7.93
N ASP A 446 15.72 -9.57 8.53
CA ASP A 446 15.92 -10.81 7.79
C ASP A 446 14.67 -11.22 7.01
N ALA A 447 13.48 -10.99 7.57
CA ALA A 447 12.22 -11.39 6.96
C ALA A 447 11.74 -10.42 5.85
N SER A 448 12.13 -9.15 5.92
CA SER A 448 11.60 -8.11 5.04
C SER A 448 12.71 -7.41 4.24
N ILE A 449 13.71 -6.82 4.90
CA ILE A 449 14.76 -6.02 4.24
C ILE A 449 15.64 -6.87 3.33
N VAL A 450 16.16 -7.99 3.85
CA VAL A 450 17.12 -8.86 3.14
C VAL A 450 16.55 -9.38 1.81
N PRO A 451 15.31 -9.89 1.73
CA PRO A 451 14.71 -10.32 0.46
C PRO A 451 14.68 -9.22 -0.62
N VAL A 452 14.31 -7.99 -0.25
CA VAL A 452 14.25 -6.88 -1.21
C VAL A 452 15.65 -6.43 -1.62
N ALA A 453 16.59 -6.38 -0.68
CA ALA A 453 18.00 -6.10 -1.00
C ALA A 453 18.60 -7.18 -1.91
N ALA A 454 18.23 -8.44 -1.72
CA ALA A 454 18.62 -9.55 -2.59
C ALA A 454 18.10 -9.33 -4.01
N THR A 455 16.81 -9.01 -4.19
CA THR A 455 16.24 -8.69 -5.50
C THR A 455 16.95 -7.51 -6.15
N LEU A 456 17.21 -6.41 -5.42
CA LEU A 456 17.94 -5.27 -5.99
C LEU A 456 19.38 -5.63 -6.39
N ALA A 457 20.08 -6.44 -5.59
CA ALA A 457 21.45 -6.86 -5.86
C ALA A 457 21.57 -7.94 -6.94
N SER A 458 20.56 -8.79 -7.14
CA SER A 458 20.56 -9.83 -8.18
C SER A 458 19.99 -9.29 -9.48
N ASP A 459 18.76 -8.82 -9.42
CA ASP A 459 17.91 -8.60 -10.58
C ASP A 459 18.14 -7.22 -11.19
N PHE A 460 18.63 -6.27 -10.39
CA PHE A 460 18.77 -4.87 -10.76
C PHE A 460 20.16 -4.29 -10.49
N SER A 461 21.20 -5.13 -10.33
CA SER A 461 22.57 -4.69 -10.06
C SER A 461 23.09 -3.68 -11.09
N ALA A 462 22.83 -3.93 -12.37
CA ALA A 462 23.22 -3.04 -13.47
C ALA A 462 22.52 -1.67 -13.45
N ARG A 463 21.41 -1.53 -12.69
CA ARG A 463 20.65 -0.28 -12.53
C ARG A 463 21.17 0.57 -11.36
N LEU A 464 22.14 0.06 -10.60
CA LEU A 464 22.66 0.69 -9.38
C LEU A 464 24.13 1.12 -9.56
N PRO A 465 24.50 2.36 -9.21
CA PRO A 465 25.90 2.78 -9.16
C PRO A 465 26.71 1.92 -8.19
N GLY A 466 27.98 1.64 -8.49
CA GLY A 466 28.85 0.76 -7.71
C GLY A 466 28.82 0.99 -6.18
N PRO A 467 28.94 2.24 -5.67
CA PRO A 467 28.83 2.51 -4.24
C PRO A 467 27.46 2.21 -3.63
N LEU A 468 26.37 2.39 -4.38
CA LEU A 468 25.03 2.05 -3.92
C LEU A 468 24.80 0.54 -3.95
N LEU A 469 25.24 -0.14 -5.02
CA LEU A 469 25.22 -1.61 -5.10
C LEU A 469 26.02 -2.25 -3.94
N GLY A 470 27.19 -1.70 -3.61
CA GLY A 470 27.99 -2.15 -2.48
C GLY A 470 27.22 -2.05 -1.14
N ARG A 471 26.49 -0.94 -0.92
CA ARG A 471 25.63 -0.79 0.26
C ARG A 471 24.44 -1.75 0.27
N VAL A 472 23.78 -1.96 -0.87
CA VAL A 472 22.67 -2.93 -0.99
C VAL A 472 23.17 -4.35 -0.72
N THR A 473 24.33 -4.70 -1.26
CA THR A 473 25.00 -5.99 -1.02
C THR A 473 25.33 -6.16 0.46
N ALA A 474 25.88 -5.13 1.11
CA ALA A 474 26.14 -5.15 2.54
C ALA A 474 24.85 -5.31 3.37
N VAL A 475 23.74 -4.67 2.96
CA VAL A 475 22.42 -4.86 3.60
C VAL A 475 21.93 -6.30 3.45
N ARG A 476 22.04 -6.88 2.25
CA ARG A 476 21.66 -8.28 1.97
C ARG A 476 22.47 -9.27 2.82
N ASP A 477 23.77 -9.04 2.98
CA ASP A 477 24.69 -9.98 3.64
C ASP A 477 24.74 -9.82 5.16
N ALA A 478 24.16 -8.74 5.71
CA ALA A 478 24.15 -8.48 7.13
C ALA A 478 23.03 -9.27 7.83
N ALA A 479 23.33 -10.50 8.26
CA ALA A 479 22.41 -11.32 9.04
C ALA A 479 22.09 -10.67 10.39
N ALA A 480 20.81 -10.72 10.80
CA ALA A 480 20.33 -10.15 12.06
C ALA A 480 20.57 -8.64 12.19
N GLY A 481 20.44 -7.90 11.09
CA GLY A 481 20.40 -6.45 11.12
C GLY A 481 21.57 -5.75 10.45
N PRO A 482 21.46 -4.42 10.27
CA PRO A 482 22.58 -3.63 9.81
C PRO A 482 23.71 -3.77 10.82
N SER A 483 24.94 -3.84 10.33
CA SER A 483 26.14 -3.76 11.17
C SER A 483 25.99 -2.63 12.20
N PRO A 484 26.62 -2.72 13.38
CA PRO A 484 26.74 -1.57 14.29
C PRO A 484 27.26 -0.31 13.56
N ASN A 485 27.91 -0.49 12.40
CA ASN A 485 28.23 0.56 11.44
C ASN A 485 27.11 0.69 10.38
N PRO A 486 26.45 1.86 10.23
CA PRO A 486 26.98 3.17 10.57
C PRO A 486 26.55 3.64 11.97
N ALA A 487 27.52 3.82 12.86
CA ALA A 487 27.34 4.64 14.06
C ALA A 487 27.09 6.10 13.64
N GLY A 488 26.46 6.88 14.50
CA GLY A 488 26.17 8.29 14.29
C GLY A 488 24.75 8.69 14.71
N ASN A 489 24.45 9.98 14.52
CA ASN A 489 23.15 10.57 14.77
C ASN A 489 22.43 10.92 13.46
N THR A 490 21.13 10.68 13.39
CA THR A 490 20.31 11.05 12.22
C THR A 490 19.03 11.76 12.65
N ALA A 491 18.83 12.93 12.05
CA ALA A 491 17.66 13.77 12.23
C ALA A 491 16.64 13.55 11.10
N PHE A 492 15.43 13.11 11.47
CA PHE A 492 14.27 13.06 10.58
C PHE A 492 13.36 14.26 10.89
N TRP A 493 13.76 15.42 10.36
CA TRP A 493 13.20 16.73 10.71
C TRP A 493 11.76 16.93 10.24
N VAL A 494 11.34 16.27 9.16
CA VAL A 494 9.97 16.34 8.63
C VAL A 494 9.00 15.59 9.56
N SER A 495 9.48 14.50 10.12
CA SER A 495 8.70 13.63 11.00
C SER A 495 8.89 13.91 12.49
N ASN A 496 9.80 14.81 12.89
CA ASN A 496 10.12 15.07 14.30
C ASN A 496 10.60 13.81 15.04
N ALA A 497 11.51 13.08 14.41
CA ALA A 497 12.17 11.93 14.99
C ALA A 497 13.69 12.06 14.90
N MET A 498 14.38 11.43 15.84
CA MET A 498 15.84 11.32 15.82
C MET A 498 16.25 9.91 16.23
N VAL A 499 17.33 9.42 15.62
CA VAL A 499 17.97 8.15 15.94
C VAL A 499 19.44 8.41 16.20
N HIS A 500 19.98 7.79 17.25
CA HIS A 500 21.41 7.75 17.54
C HIS A 500 21.86 6.30 17.66
N ARG A 501 22.88 5.93 16.91
CA ARG A 501 23.52 4.61 16.94
C ARG A 501 24.94 4.78 17.42
N ALA A 502 25.28 4.18 18.55
CA ALA A 502 26.64 4.28 19.05
C ALA A 502 27.53 3.17 18.51
N ALA A 503 28.79 3.53 18.25
CA ALA A 503 29.83 2.56 17.93
C ALA A 503 30.01 1.50 19.05
N ALA A 504 29.69 1.87 20.29
CA ALA A 504 29.68 0.98 21.45
C ALA A 504 28.55 -0.08 21.43
N GLY A 505 27.72 -0.11 20.39
CA GLY A 505 26.75 -1.18 20.18
C GLY A 505 25.42 -0.99 20.91
N TRP A 506 24.99 0.26 21.07
CA TRP A 506 23.68 0.64 21.59
C TRP A 506 22.96 1.62 20.64
N TYR A 507 21.66 1.76 20.82
CA TYR A 507 20.73 2.50 19.99
C TYR A 507 19.81 3.34 20.86
N MET A 508 19.56 4.57 20.47
CA MET A 508 18.52 5.40 21.06
C MET A 508 17.69 6.06 19.99
N SER A 509 16.41 6.28 20.28
CA SER A 509 15.52 7.02 19.40
C SER A 509 14.56 7.86 20.21
N VAL A 510 14.18 9.01 19.65
CA VAL A 510 13.13 9.85 20.22
C VAL A 510 12.09 10.18 19.17
N ARG A 511 10.81 10.01 19.56
CA ARG A 511 9.64 10.39 18.76
C ARG A 511 8.91 11.55 19.41
N MET A 512 8.72 12.61 18.63
CA MET A 512 8.04 13.84 19.06
C MET A 512 6.87 14.13 18.12
N ARG A 513 5.89 14.87 18.62
CA ARG A 513 4.74 15.37 17.85
C ARG A 513 4.71 16.90 17.85
N SER A 514 4.18 17.46 16.77
CA SER A 514 3.90 18.90 16.58
C SER A 514 2.74 19.07 15.61
N ARG A 515 2.33 20.30 15.29
CA ARG A 515 1.33 20.61 14.25
C ARG A 515 1.64 20.02 12.86
N ARG A 516 2.85 19.47 12.68
CA ARG A 516 3.36 18.85 11.46
C ARG A 516 3.43 17.32 11.50
N ALA A 517 3.53 16.70 12.68
CA ALA A 517 3.80 15.26 12.82
C ALA A 517 3.09 14.64 14.03
N HIS A 518 2.73 13.36 13.91
CA HIS A 518 1.97 12.59 14.90
C HIS A 518 2.87 11.73 15.80
N GLY A 519 2.25 11.10 16.80
CA GLY A 519 2.79 9.85 17.37
C GLY A 519 2.64 8.67 16.40
N ASN A 520 2.42 7.48 16.94
CA ASN A 520 2.02 6.33 16.14
C ASN A 520 0.50 6.27 16.05
N GLU A 521 -0.05 6.04 14.85
CA GLU A 521 -1.46 5.72 14.65
C GLU A 521 -1.90 4.45 15.42
N ASN A 522 -3.14 4.38 15.91
CA ASN A 522 -3.76 3.19 16.48
C ASN A 522 -5.25 3.04 16.11
N PHE A 523 -5.60 1.87 15.59
CA PHE A 523 -6.98 1.51 15.21
C PHE A 523 -7.60 0.45 16.11
N ASP A 524 -6.87 0.00 17.15
CA ASP A 524 -7.45 -0.86 18.17
C ASP A 524 -8.59 -0.14 18.89
N LYS A 525 -9.51 -0.92 19.48
CA LYS A 525 -10.57 -0.37 20.35
C LYS A 525 -9.98 0.45 21.50
N ILE A 526 -8.83 0.03 22.02
CA ILE A 526 -8.10 0.70 23.10
C ILE A 526 -6.85 1.33 22.52
N ASN A 527 -6.75 2.64 22.64
CA ASN A 527 -5.64 3.40 22.08
C ASN A 527 -4.40 3.30 22.97
N LYS A 528 -3.49 2.41 22.60
CA LYS A 528 -2.19 2.23 23.25
C LYS A 528 -1.17 3.29 22.86
N CYS A 529 -1.32 3.98 21.72
CA CYS A 529 -0.26 4.85 21.18
C CYS A 529 -0.45 6.34 21.47
N TRP A 530 -1.39 6.70 22.33
CA TRP A 530 -1.70 8.09 22.70
C TRP A 530 -0.46 8.95 23.00
N HIS A 531 0.49 8.39 23.75
CA HIS A 531 1.72 9.09 24.16
C HIS A 531 2.95 8.79 23.28
N CYS A 532 2.81 8.05 22.18
CA CYS A 532 3.96 7.66 21.32
C CYS A 532 4.67 8.85 20.65
N GLY A 533 4.05 10.03 20.63
CA GLY A 533 4.66 11.29 20.16
C GLY A 533 5.06 12.26 21.28
N SER A 534 4.86 11.92 22.55
CA SER A 534 5.06 12.82 23.69
C SER A 534 6.50 12.82 24.22
N GLY A 535 7.48 12.73 23.33
CA GLY A 535 8.89 12.60 23.71
C GLY A 535 9.28 11.17 24.07
N PHE A 536 8.68 10.19 23.37
CA PHE A 536 8.91 8.78 23.59
C PHE A 536 10.38 8.44 23.23
N LEU A 537 11.20 8.21 24.25
CA LEU A 537 12.65 7.98 24.17
C LEU A 537 12.97 6.51 24.46
N GLN A 538 13.35 5.73 23.44
CA GLN A 538 13.76 4.34 23.62
C GLN A 538 15.29 4.22 23.70
N ALA A 539 15.76 3.25 24.48
CA ALA A 539 17.15 2.83 24.53
C ALA A 539 17.24 1.30 24.32
N ARG A 540 18.12 0.85 23.43
CA ARG A 540 18.32 -0.57 23.12
C ARG A 540 19.80 -0.90 23.11
N VAL A 541 20.16 -2.03 23.71
CA VAL A 541 21.51 -2.59 23.70
C VAL A 541 21.49 -3.94 23.01
N HIS A 542 20.56 -4.81 23.36
CA HIS A 542 20.35 -6.14 22.79
C HIS A 542 19.42 -6.13 21.58
N GLY A 543 18.53 -5.14 21.45
CA GLY A 543 17.59 -4.97 20.34
C GLY A 543 16.16 -5.36 20.69
N ASP A 544 16.00 -6.25 21.67
CA ASP A 544 14.73 -6.87 22.06
C ASP A 544 14.20 -6.40 23.43
N GLU A 545 14.71 -5.28 23.95
CA GLU A 545 14.32 -4.68 25.22
C GLU A 545 12.81 -4.46 25.33
N TYR A 546 12.20 -4.04 24.23
CA TYR A 546 10.78 -3.69 24.19
C TYR A 546 9.90 -4.76 23.54
N ASP A 547 10.47 -5.80 22.93
CA ASP A 547 9.71 -6.67 22.03
C ASP A 547 8.56 -7.42 22.66
N GLN A 548 8.86 -8.20 23.69
CA GLN A 548 7.85 -9.00 24.38
C GLN A 548 6.96 -8.16 25.30
N ILE A 549 7.48 -7.02 25.77
CA ILE A 549 6.78 -6.20 26.74
C ILE A 549 5.72 -5.31 26.11
N ARG A 550 5.72 -5.03 24.80
CA ARG A 550 4.65 -4.24 24.15
C ARG A 550 3.24 -4.75 24.47
N ALA A 551 3.08 -6.06 24.66
CA ALA A 551 1.81 -6.67 25.02
C ALA A 551 1.35 -6.35 26.46
N ARG A 552 2.26 -5.96 27.36
CA ARG A 552 2.00 -5.77 28.80
C ARG A 552 2.57 -4.48 29.40
N MET A 553 3.27 -3.67 28.62
CA MET A 553 3.87 -2.42 29.08
C MET A 553 2.77 -1.44 29.47
N ASP A 554 3.08 -0.55 30.41
CA ASP A 554 2.16 0.49 30.78
C ASP A 554 2.22 1.63 29.75
N TRP A 555 1.28 1.58 28.81
CA TRP A 555 1.13 2.57 27.72
C TRP A 555 0.78 3.99 28.20
N ARG A 556 0.46 4.18 29.49
CA ARG A 556 0.26 5.49 30.13
C ARG A 556 1.58 6.16 30.50
N ALA A 557 2.66 5.38 30.59
CA ALA A 557 3.93 5.79 31.17
C ALA A 557 5.11 5.43 30.23
N LEU A 558 5.00 5.71 28.93
CA LEU A 558 6.04 5.34 27.97
C LEU A 558 7.41 5.96 28.33
N PRO A 559 8.54 5.26 28.04
CA PRO A 559 9.89 5.78 28.23
C PRO A 559 10.08 7.21 27.71
N GLY A 560 10.70 8.09 28.50
CA GLY A 560 10.91 9.50 28.19
C GLY A 560 9.69 10.42 28.29
N VAL A 561 8.47 9.87 28.41
CA VAL A 561 7.24 10.69 28.46
C VAL A 561 7.06 11.32 29.83
N THR A 562 6.77 12.62 29.83
CA THR A 562 6.36 13.40 31.00
C THR A 562 4.85 13.59 31.00
N GLU A 563 4.15 12.88 31.88
CA GLU A 563 2.67 12.88 31.97
C GLU A 563 2.19 12.46 33.36
N GLU A 564 0.90 12.65 33.64
CA GLU A 564 0.24 12.10 34.82
C GLU A 564 0.36 10.57 34.91
N TRP A 565 0.72 10.07 36.10
CA TRP A 565 0.75 8.63 36.38
C TRP A 565 -0.65 8.05 36.61
N ARG A 566 -1.40 7.93 35.52
CA ARG A 566 -2.77 7.42 35.49
C ARG A 566 -2.83 5.89 35.75
N ARG A 567 -3.94 5.42 36.30
CA ARG A 567 -4.32 4.00 36.43
C ARG A 567 -5.67 3.69 35.83
N ASP A 568 -6.43 4.70 35.41
CA ASP A 568 -7.63 4.49 34.62
C ASP A 568 -7.27 3.90 33.24
N ALA A 569 -8.31 3.49 32.51
CA ALA A 569 -8.15 2.87 31.21
C ALA A 569 -7.55 3.86 30.20
N MET A 570 -6.77 3.34 29.24
CA MET A 570 -6.41 4.11 28.05
C MET A 570 -7.70 4.49 27.28
N PRO A 571 -7.70 5.61 26.54
CA PRO A 571 -8.86 6.06 25.76
C PRO A 571 -9.39 4.99 24.79
N GLU A 572 -10.72 4.81 24.75
CA GLU A 572 -11.38 4.04 23.70
C GLU A 572 -11.60 4.90 22.45
N THR A 573 -10.54 5.16 21.69
CA THR A 573 -10.62 5.97 20.47
C THR A 573 -10.19 5.18 19.25
N LYS A 574 -11.01 5.19 18.20
CA LYS A 574 -10.59 4.73 16.87
C LYS A 574 -9.91 5.88 16.13
N GLY A 575 -8.63 5.76 15.80
CA GLY A 575 -7.91 6.39 14.65
C GLY A 575 -7.91 7.92 14.46
N ASP A 576 -8.81 8.67 15.09
CA ASP A 576 -9.07 10.06 14.74
C ASP A 576 -8.59 11.08 15.78
N MET A 577 -8.18 10.62 16.97
CA MET A 577 -7.88 11.50 18.11
C MET A 577 -6.38 11.62 18.42
N GLU A 578 -5.53 10.89 17.69
CA GLU A 578 -4.06 10.88 17.86
C GLU A 578 -3.39 11.98 17.03
N GLY A 579 -4.00 13.17 17.06
CA GLY A 579 -3.60 14.29 16.24
C GLY A 579 -2.14 14.69 16.43
N ALA A 580 -1.67 15.47 15.46
CA ALA A 580 -0.47 16.29 15.56
C ALA A 580 -0.41 17.00 16.93
N GLY A 581 0.78 17.22 17.50
CA GLY A 581 0.90 17.99 18.75
C GLY A 581 0.38 19.43 18.62
N GLY A 582 -0.05 20.05 19.72
CA GLY A 582 -0.52 21.44 19.70
C GLY A 582 0.56 22.49 19.44
N ASN A 583 1.83 22.10 19.58
CA ASN A 583 2.98 22.97 19.42
C ASN A 583 3.38 23.16 17.94
N THR A 584 4.01 24.30 17.66
CA THR A 584 4.78 24.50 16.42
C THR A 584 6.26 24.13 16.58
N PHE A 585 6.75 24.05 17.83
CA PHE A 585 8.13 23.76 18.16
C PHE A 585 8.37 22.28 18.47
N ALA A 586 8.83 21.56 17.45
CA ALA A 586 9.51 20.28 17.55
C ALA A 586 10.59 20.24 16.46
N ALA A 587 11.84 20.10 16.88
CA ALA A 587 13.01 20.26 16.01
C ALA A 587 14.07 19.22 16.34
N VAL A 588 14.86 18.89 15.32
CA VAL A 588 16.01 17.98 15.39
C VAL A 588 17.14 18.57 14.56
N ALA A 589 18.37 18.45 15.05
CA ALA A 589 19.58 18.81 14.31
C ALA A 589 20.68 17.78 14.60
N SER A 590 21.46 17.44 13.58
CA SER A 590 22.53 16.45 13.64
C SER A 590 23.70 16.91 12.79
N ASP A 591 24.92 16.69 13.26
CA ASP A 591 26.16 16.80 12.46
C ASP A 591 26.61 15.45 11.90
N GLY A 592 25.85 14.38 12.16
CA GLY A 592 26.17 13.00 11.81
C GLY A 592 26.72 12.18 12.96
N GLU A 593 27.23 12.80 14.02
CA GLU A 593 27.78 12.14 15.21
C GLU A 593 26.98 12.50 16.46
N LEU A 594 26.84 13.80 16.72
CA LEU A 594 26.06 14.38 17.80
C LEU A 594 24.69 14.80 17.29
N GLY A 595 23.72 14.85 18.21
CA GLY A 595 22.38 15.31 17.86
C GLY A 595 21.69 16.03 19.00
N VAL A 596 20.82 16.96 18.63
CA VAL A 596 19.90 17.63 19.54
C VAL A 596 18.48 17.49 19.04
N ALA A 597 17.57 17.11 19.92
CA ALA A 597 16.13 17.11 19.68
C ALA A 597 15.45 17.94 20.77
N ALA A 598 14.45 18.74 20.41
CA ALA A 598 13.70 19.51 21.38
C ALA A 598 12.25 19.70 20.93
N PHE A 599 11.32 19.70 21.88
CA PHE A 599 9.92 19.98 21.61
C PHE A 599 9.16 20.52 22.83
N GLU A 600 8.02 21.15 22.55
CA GLU A 600 7.01 21.45 23.56
C GLU A 600 5.98 20.33 23.62
N ASN A 601 5.89 19.62 24.75
CA ASN A 601 4.79 18.68 24.98
C ASN A 601 3.52 19.48 25.26
N SER A 602 2.58 19.44 24.32
CA SER A 602 1.28 20.09 24.45
C SER A 602 0.21 19.35 23.66
N GLN A 603 -1.00 19.40 24.19
CA GLN A 603 -2.17 18.83 23.55
C GLN A 603 -2.60 19.68 22.35
N HIS A 604 -3.06 19.04 21.26
CA HIS A 604 -3.64 19.78 20.13
C HIS A 604 -5.00 20.39 20.51
N GLU A 605 -5.28 21.60 20.03
CA GLU A 605 -6.55 22.29 20.27
C GLU A 605 -7.78 21.55 19.71
N ALA A 606 -7.56 20.72 18.69
CA ALA A 606 -8.59 19.89 18.07
C ALA A 606 -8.77 18.51 18.75
N GLU A 607 -7.93 18.13 19.71
CA GLU A 607 -8.15 16.92 20.50
C GLU A 607 -9.29 17.17 21.49
N THR A 608 -10.43 16.51 21.30
CA THR A 608 -11.61 16.72 22.15
C THR A 608 -11.64 15.82 23.39
N MET A 609 -10.66 14.93 23.56
CA MET A 609 -10.53 14.07 24.74
C MET A 609 -9.45 14.55 25.69
N SER A 610 -9.80 14.71 26.97
CA SER A 610 -8.89 15.14 28.04
C SER A 610 -8.09 13.98 28.65
N TYR A 611 -7.20 13.36 27.87
CA TYR A 611 -6.31 12.32 28.40
C TYR A 611 -4.92 12.83 28.80
N ALA A 612 -4.33 13.72 28.00
CA ALA A 612 -3.10 14.39 28.36
C ALA A 612 -3.35 15.45 29.45
N ALA A 613 -2.51 15.49 30.47
CA ALA A 613 -2.66 16.37 31.63
C ALA A 613 -1.41 17.21 31.92
N ALA A 614 -0.30 16.98 31.23
CA ALA A 614 0.96 17.70 31.41
C ALA A 614 1.34 18.54 30.19
N ALA A 615 1.99 19.67 30.45
CA ALA A 615 2.78 20.40 29.48
C ALA A 615 4.23 20.54 29.97
N SER A 616 5.18 20.54 29.05
CA SER A 616 6.61 20.68 29.34
C SER A 616 7.40 21.10 28.11
N SER A 617 8.57 21.70 28.33
CA SER A 617 9.60 21.90 27.30
C SER A 617 10.69 20.87 27.51
N ASN A 618 10.92 20.00 26.53
CA ASN A 618 11.87 18.89 26.64
C ASN A 618 12.98 19.04 25.61
N GLY A 619 14.21 18.73 26.03
CA GLY A 619 15.40 18.70 25.18
C GLY A 619 16.19 17.41 25.40
N TYR A 620 16.75 16.88 24.32
CA TYR A 620 17.54 15.65 24.30
C TYR A 620 18.85 15.93 23.57
N PHE A 621 19.98 15.66 24.21
CA PHE A 621 21.32 15.87 23.67
C PHE A 621 22.03 14.52 23.56
N PHE A 622 22.17 14.01 22.34
CA PHE A 622 22.79 12.73 22.04
C PHE A 622 24.29 12.89 21.85
N GLN A 623 25.06 12.10 22.59
CA GLN A 623 26.53 12.07 22.60
C GLN A 623 27.05 10.63 22.57
N SER A 624 28.36 10.48 22.46
CA SER A 624 29.05 9.18 22.42
C SER A 624 28.82 8.29 23.65
N PHE A 625 28.43 8.86 24.79
CA PHE A 625 28.14 8.12 26.03
C PHE A 625 26.65 7.82 26.27
N GLY A 626 25.74 8.39 25.48
CA GLY A 626 24.29 8.30 25.71
C GLY A 626 23.55 9.58 25.37
N ALA A 627 22.38 9.80 25.97
CA ALA A 627 21.62 11.04 25.83
C ALA A 627 21.43 11.73 27.19
N VAL A 628 21.52 13.07 27.18
CA VAL A 628 21.07 13.91 28.30
C VAL A 628 19.65 14.39 27.99
N ALA A 629 18.68 14.00 28.82
CA ALA A 629 17.30 14.47 28.72
C ALA A 629 17.04 15.56 29.77
N LEU A 630 16.54 16.72 29.32
CA LEU A 630 16.20 17.88 30.14
C LEU A 630 14.71 18.19 29.98
N GLY A 631 14.02 18.37 31.10
CA GLY A 631 12.63 18.83 31.14
C GLY A 631 12.50 20.12 31.94
N ALA A 632 11.84 21.13 31.37
CA ALA A 632 11.60 22.42 31.99
C ALA A 632 10.13 22.82 31.90
N GLY A 633 9.68 23.68 32.82
CA GLY A 633 8.31 24.21 32.79
C GLY A 633 7.22 23.14 32.95
N VAL A 634 7.54 22.01 33.59
CA VAL A 634 6.59 20.91 33.83
C VAL A 634 5.43 21.43 34.65
N ARG A 635 4.22 21.38 34.08
CA ARG A 635 3.00 21.86 34.72
C ARG A 635 1.80 21.03 34.32
N ARG A 636 0.82 20.96 35.22
CA ARG A 636 -0.49 20.39 34.93
C ARG A 636 -1.31 21.35 34.08
N VAL A 637 -1.93 20.83 33.02
CA VAL A 637 -2.79 21.57 32.08
C VAL A 637 -4.16 20.93 31.86
N GLY A 638 -4.39 19.73 32.43
CA GLY A 638 -5.67 19.03 32.40
C GLY A 638 -6.06 18.50 33.78
N ALA A 639 -7.35 18.23 33.96
CA ALA A 639 -7.91 17.71 35.22
C ALA A 639 -7.27 16.38 35.64
N GLY A 640 -6.97 15.51 34.67
CA GLY A 640 -6.37 14.20 34.90
C GLY A 640 -7.34 13.16 35.47
N GLU A 641 -6.80 12.06 35.99
CA GLU A 641 -7.58 11.04 36.73
C GLU A 641 -8.00 11.59 38.11
N GLY A 642 -9.32 11.74 38.33
CA GLY A 642 -9.87 12.20 39.60
C GLY A 642 -9.48 13.65 39.93
N ALA A 643 -8.93 13.90 41.12
CA ALA A 643 -8.44 15.21 41.55
C ALA A 643 -7.01 15.53 41.02
N GLY A 644 -6.46 14.68 40.15
CA GLY A 644 -5.12 14.79 39.60
C GLY A 644 -4.08 14.00 40.41
N ARG A 645 -3.34 13.12 39.73
CA ARG A 645 -2.20 12.36 40.27
C ARG A 645 -0.86 13.08 40.09
N SER A 646 0.23 12.45 40.49
CA SER A 646 1.58 12.98 40.23
C SER A 646 1.85 13.03 38.73
N ILE A 647 2.38 14.16 38.25
CA ILE A 647 3.05 14.23 36.95
C ILE A 647 4.43 13.60 37.14
N VAL A 648 4.77 12.63 36.30
CA VAL A 648 6.03 11.88 36.34
C VAL A 648 6.70 11.90 34.96
N THR A 649 8.02 11.79 34.94
CA THR A 649 8.76 11.45 33.72
C THR A 649 9.19 10.00 33.85
N THR A 650 8.76 9.15 32.93
CA THR A 650 9.15 7.74 32.97
C THR A 650 10.54 7.59 32.38
N LEU A 651 11.50 7.10 33.17
CA LEU A 651 12.87 6.90 32.68
C LEU A 651 12.94 5.78 31.64
N ASP A 652 12.39 4.62 31.97
CA ASP A 652 12.32 3.47 31.06
C ASP A 652 11.27 2.44 31.53
N GLN A 653 10.92 1.51 30.64
CA GLN A 653 10.08 0.34 30.91
C GLN A 653 10.63 -0.93 30.23
N ALA A 654 11.93 -0.98 29.89
CA ALA A 654 12.53 -2.14 29.22
C ALA A 654 12.31 -3.47 29.97
N ARG A 655 12.30 -4.58 29.22
CA ARG A 655 12.21 -5.93 29.78
C ARG A 655 13.31 -6.13 30.80
N TRP A 656 12.90 -6.40 32.04
CA TRP A 656 13.84 -6.71 33.11
C TRP A 656 14.58 -8.02 32.79
N ARG A 657 15.92 -7.95 32.71
CA ARG A 657 16.83 -9.08 32.48
C ARG A 657 18.03 -8.96 33.40
N GLY A 658 17.92 -9.52 34.60
CA GLY A 658 18.98 -9.42 35.61
C GLY A 658 18.93 -8.11 36.40
N ASN A 659 19.88 -7.94 37.31
CA ASN A 659 19.82 -6.89 38.34
C ASN A 659 19.81 -5.46 37.73
N ILE A 660 19.01 -4.57 38.31
CA ILE A 660 18.98 -3.14 37.98
C ILE A 660 19.81 -2.40 39.03
N THR A 661 20.71 -1.51 38.60
CA THR A 661 21.42 -0.62 39.53
C THR A 661 20.85 0.79 39.44
N LEU A 662 20.38 1.32 40.55
CA LEU A 662 19.87 2.69 40.69
C LEU A 662 20.88 3.54 41.47
N GLN A 663 21.15 4.76 41.00
CA GLN A 663 21.94 5.74 41.75
C GLN A 663 21.25 7.10 41.69
N VAL A 664 20.87 7.65 42.84
CA VAL A 664 20.19 8.94 42.92
C VAL A 664 21.20 10.05 43.21
N GLY A 665 21.55 10.84 42.19
CA GLY A 665 22.53 11.92 42.29
C GLY A 665 23.99 11.45 42.25
N ALA A 666 24.90 12.39 41.98
CA ALA A 666 26.32 12.07 41.79
C ALA A 666 26.99 11.41 43.01
N ALA A 667 26.49 11.70 44.22
CA ALA A 667 26.96 11.15 45.48
C ALA A 667 26.01 10.10 46.10
N GLY A 668 24.95 9.70 45.39
CA GLY A 668 23.98 8.72 45.89
C GLY A 668 24.58 7.32 46.05
N ALA A 669 24.07 6.56 47.02
CA ALA A 669 24.37 5.14 47.12
C ALA A 669 23.86 4.41 45.88
N ARG A 670 24.65 3.47 45.36
CA ARG A 670 24.22 2.53 44.33
C ARG A 670 23.36 1.45 44.98
N GLU A 671 22.09 1.46 44.66
CA GLU A 671 21.15 0.41 45.04
C GLU A 671 21.09 -0.63 43.90
N VAL A 672 21.14 -1.91 44.24
CA VAL A 672 20.98 -3.00 43.28
C VAL A 672 19.64 -3.67 43.55
N ILE A 673 18.70 -3.50 42.64
CA ILE A 673 17.41 -4.20 42.63
C ILE A 673 17.64 -5.56 41.96
N ALA A 674 17.61 -6.62 42.77
CA ALA A 674 17.82 -7.99 42.30
C ALA A 674 16.63 -8.49 41.45
N PHE A 675 16.95 -9.22 40.38
CA PHE A 675 15.97 -9.83 39.47
C PHE A 675 15.26 -11.06 40.06
#